data_AF-A0AAE0V9Y1-F1
#
_entry.id   AF-A0AAE0V9Y1-F1
#
_cell.length_a   1.000
_cell.length_b   1.000
_cell.length_c   1.000
_cell.angle_alpha   90.00
_cell.angle_beta   90.00
_cell.angle_gamma   90.00
#
_symmetry.space_group_name_H-M   'P 1'
#
loop_
_entity.id
_entity.type
_entity.pdbx_description
1 polymer ?
#
loop_
_entity_poly.entity_id
_entity_poly.type
_entity_poly.pdbx_seq_one_letter_code
_entity_poly.pdbx_strand_id
1 'polypeptide(L)'
;MCLSVTGALLLSSFYMCLSAVHSCLIISEVNCDNPSFDTKEFVELFSLSSGSTSLDGYTLVFYNGNGNVAYRVVDLSGHSTDERGFFLIGSAELQPPPAIQLPPNSIQNGPDAIALYGPSWDPVAENGNVSAVGLLDAVVYTSRRVTLSADVLSHVLTPGFSPYVEDDQFSEGDESIQRCWLSDNYYSFQNAVPTPGRPNICPPSNPGHLWINRIKLSGGTLTGPVEVSVGEERGEMTMVVYNTQTDTVKTSVGFQASEAGNVFVNLNTNLSDLDGWALAVYQGKVNDFQKGNPLNQLQPLDAFICSGLTNVPSAILTETLITGRKAFKLDSRFSEGDAYITRCGTAHWARDPGVFQHQIQRPSESIQCKWYNTCPYSAALNITDEPLEPWSDIDGDFLISEVNVDSPGSAEDEEFVELWHPSGRRTSLNDIWILLINGNNGKIYREIELDGYYTDNWGYFLIGSDKLKPHVALPANTIQNGPDAIAIYRSTSPPSLEDVIVPKNGLLDGIVYRSRSSDRDWAELVKALTPGQLPLLEDTTSLDGDESLSRCALKRVDLNSFRVSSPTPMKENDCPRPPKELVINEVGGVLGTDVFVELTGPPLAPLHGMVIVLNELNTTTRHVVPLEGGLGNDGFFLLSNDSKAACTEEGFAELLERSCQCGISGAHLAESTLGLQVGLVLMVVLLCALGGAIFFYLYKKKRPQDYYSMELNEHDSPMDL
;
A
#
# COMPACT_ATOMS: atom_id res chain seq x y z
N MET A 1 15.26 -36.87 41.91
CA MET A 1 15.40 -37.37 40.53
C MET A 1 16.38 -36.45 39.82
N CYS A 2 17.61 -36.91 39.60
CA CYS A 2 18.60 -36.15 38.84
C CYS A 2 18.29 -36.33 37.35
N LEU A 3 17.94 -35.26 36.63
CA LEU A 3 17.95 -35.31 35.17
C LEU A 3 19.39 -35.59 34.72
N SER A 4 19.56 -36.53 33.79
CA SER A 4 20.85 -36.76 33.15
C SER A 4 21.29 -35.49 32.40
N VAL A 5 22.60 -35.33 32.23
CA VAL A 5 23.19 -34.23 31.44
C VAL A 5 22.56 -34.16 30.03
N THR A 6 22.21 -35.31 29.46
CA THR A 6 21.48 -35.42 28.19
C THR A 6 20.03 -34.90 28.26
N GLY A 7 19.33 -35.10 29.38
CA GLY A 7 17.99 -34.54 29.60
C GLY A 7 17.99 -33.03 29.77
N ALA A 8 19.01 -32.47 30.43
CA ALA A 8 19.18 -31.02 30.56
C ALA A 8 19.56 -30.37 29.22
N LEU A 9 20.41 -31.01 28.41
CA LEU A 9 20.80 -30.54 27.06
C LEU A 9 19.64 -30.60 26.06
N LEU A 10 18.78 -31.62 26.13
CA LEU A 10 17.59 -31.72 25.29
C LEU A 10 16.52 -30.69 25.69
N LEU A 11 16.37 -30.41 26.99
CA LEU A 11 15.49 -29.34 27.48
C LEU A 11 16.03 -27.95 27.09
N SER A 12 17.34 -27.71 27.16
CA SER A 12 17.93 -26.44 26.71
C SER A 12 17.90 -26.29 25.19
N SER A 13 18.10 -27.37 24.42
CA SER A 13 17.96 -27.32 22.96
C SER A 13 16.51 -27.14 22.53
N PHE A 14 15.55 -27.72 23.27
CA PHE A 14 14.12 -27.47 23.04
C PHE A 14 13.73 -26.04 23.43
N TYR A 15 14.29 -25.48 24.50
CA TYR A 15 14.10 -24.08 24.90
C TYR A 15 14.74 -23.09 23.90
N MET A 16 15.95 -23.39 23.40
CA MET A 16 16.65 -22.61 22.37
C MET A 16 15.96 -22.71 21.00
N CYS A 17 15.31 -23.83 20.69
CA CYS A 17 14.52 -24.00 19.47
C CYS A 17 13.14 -23.34 19.56
N LEU A 18 12.64 -23.06 20.77
CA LEU A 18 11.41 -22.29 21.02
C LEU A 18 11.64 -20.76 21.06
N SER A 19 12.88 -20.30 21.22
CA SER A 19 13.20 -18.87 21.39
C SER A 19 13.57 -18.11 20.10
N ALA A 20 13.54 -18.75 18.93
CA ALA A 20 13.95 -18.12 17.67
C ALA A 20 12.76 -17.78 16.73
N VAL A 21 11.58 -17.48 17.29
CA VAL A 21 10.57 -16.74 16.53
C VAL A 21 10.92 -15.26 16.70
N HIS A 22 11.70 -14.70 15.77
CA HIS A 22 11.89 -13.25 15.77
C HIS A 22 10.52 -12.61 15.52
N SER A 23 10.02 -11.91 16.52
CA SER A 23 8.83 -11.06 16.40
C SER A 23 9.09 -10.02 15.33
N CYS A 24 8.20 -9.91 14.35
CA CYS A 24 8.35 -8.83 13.40
C CYS A 24 8.02 -7.49 14.05
N LEU A 25 9.05 -6.66 14.21
CA LEU A 25 8.97 -5.32 14.77
C LEU A 25 9.20 -4.30 13.65
N ILE A 26 8.29 -3.34 13.52
CA ILE A 26 8.31 -2.32 12.45
C ILE A 26 8.19 -0.92 13.03
N ILE A 27 8.62 0.09 12.28
CA ILE A 27 8.34 1.51 12.51
C ILE A 27 6.93 1.80 11.99
N SER A 28 5.99 2.04 12.89
CA SER A 28 4.57 2.26 12.58
C SER A 28 4.30 3.71 12.21
N GLU A 29 4.82 4.66 12.98
CA GLU A 29 4.46 6.07 12.85
C GLU A 29 5.64 6.95 13.30
N VAL A 30 5.85 8.06 12.59
CA VAL A 30 6.83 9.09 12.95
C VAL A 30 6.18 10.46 12.84
N ASN A 31 6.35 11.28 13.87
CA ASN A 31 6.01 12.69 13.87
C ASN A 31 7.27 13.43 14.32
N CYS A 32 7.84 14.26 13.45
CA CYS A 32 9.12 14.93 13.66
C CYS A 32 9.06 16.46 13.54
N ASP A 33 7.94 17.04 13.11
CA ASP A 33 7.72 18.48 12.96
C ASP A 33 6.34 18.81 13.54
N ASN A 34 6.30 19.39 14.74
CA ASN A 34 5.05 19.80 15.36
C ASN A 34 4.71 21.26 15.06
N PRO A 35 3.42 21.64 15.14
CA PRO A 35 3.02 23.03 15.11
C PRO A 35 3.71 23.86 16.18
N SER A 36 4.38 24.93 15.75
CA SER A 36 5.12 25.88 16.59
C SER A 36 6.39 25.32 17.24
N PHE A 37 6.26 24.59 18.34
CA PHE A 37 7.40 24.04 19.09
C PHE A 37 7.27 22.53 19.14
N ASP A 38 8.38 21.84 18.88
CA ASP A 38 8.47 20.39 18.85
C ASP A 38 8.45 19.83 20.28
N THR A 39 7.25 19.75 20.86
CA THR A 39 6.99 19.20 22.21
C THR A 39 6.26 17.86 22.18
N LYS A 40 5.90 17.37 21.00
CA LYS A 40 5.13 16.14 20.79
C LYS A 40 5.72 15.21 19.72
N GLU A 41 7.00 15.38 19.36
CA GLU A 41 7.66 14.46 18.43
C GLU A 41 7.68 13.02 18.96
N PHE A 42 7.52 12.04 18.07
CA PHE A 42 7.61 10.63 18.44
C PHE A 42 8.00 9.71 17.30
N VAL A 43 8.45 8.52 17.71
CA VAL A 43 8.54 7.32 16.90
C VAL A 43 7.74 6.23 17.60
N GLU A 44 6.85 5.59 16.86
CA GLU A 44 6.10 4.44 17.32
C GLU A 44 6.57 3.16 16.61
N LEU A 45 6.83 2.13 17.41
CA LEU A 45 7.08 0.78 16.93
C LEU A 45 5.85 -0.09 17.12
N PHE A 46 5.65 -1.05 16.21
CA PHE A 46 4.58 -2.03 16.29
C PHE A 46 5.11 -3.45 16.10
N SER A 47 4.69 -4.38 16.96
CA SER A 47 4.97 -5.79 16.83
C SER A 47 3.79 -6.53 16.18
N LEU A 48 4.06 -7.26 15.10
CA LEU A 48 3.06 -8.10 14.44
C LEU A 48 2.79 -9.41 15.19
N SER A 49 3.55 -9.73 16.25
CA SER A 49 3.24 -10.91 17.07
C SER A 49 2.09 -10.63 18.03
N SER A 50 1.31 -11.68 18.34
CA SER A 50 0.20 -11.55 19.28
C SER A 50 0.71 -11.27 20.70
N GLY A 51 0.36 -10.11 21.26
CA GLY A 51 0.64 -9.74 22.64
C GLY A 51 1.94 -8.94 22.83
N SER A 52 2.38 -8.84 24.09
CA SER A 52 3.60 -8.10 24.45
C SER A 52 4.86 -8.81 23.94
N THR A 53 5.78 -8.03 23.37
CA THR A 53 7.01 -8.49 22.72
C THR A 53 8.22 -7.84 23.39
N SER A 54 9.22 -8.63 23.79
CA SER A 54 10.48 -8.09 24.33
C SER A 54 11.29 -7.36 23.25
N LEU A 55 11.87 -6.22 23.61
CA LEU A 55 12.70 -5.40 22.73
C LEU A 55 14.20 -5.53 23.07
N ASP A 56 14.58 -6.57 23.84
CA ASP A 56 15.97 -6.83 24.20
C ASP A 56 16.86 -7.02 22.96
N GLY A 57 17.96 -6.26 22.93
CA GLY A 57 18.93 -6.26 21.84
C GLY A 57 18.54 -5.42 20.62
N TYR A 58 17.31 -4.89 20.53
CA TYR A 58 16.96 -3.97 19.46
C TYR A 58 17.50 -2.57 19.75
N THR A 59 17.89 -1.86 18.69
CA THR A 59 18.40 -0.48 18.80
C THR A 59 17.71 0.40 17.77
N LEU A 60 17.26 1.58 18.20
CA LEU A 60 16.71 2.61 17.31
C LEU A 60 17.76 3.71 17.10
N VAL A 61 18.12 3.99 15.86
CA VAL A 61 19.18 4.93 15.48
C VAL A 61 18.60 6.05 14.65
N PHE A 62 18.95 7.29 15.00
CA PHE A 62 18.55 8.50 14.29
C PHE A 62 19.78 9.06 13.55
N TYR A 63 19.66 9.22 12.24
CA TYR A 63 20.72 9.69 11.35
C TYR A 63 20.44 11.09 10.86
N ASN A 64 21.49 11.92 10.87
CA ASN A 64 21.43 13.26 10.32
C ASN A 64 21.82 13.22 8.83
N GLY A 65 20.96 13.70 7.92
CA GLY A 65 21.27 13.68 6.48
C GLY A 65 22.34 14.68 6.07
N ASN A 66 22.56 15.74 6.85
CA ASN A 66 23.72 16.60 6.76
C ASN A 66 24.94 15.97 7.45
N GLY A 67 25.48 14.93 6.82
CA GLY A 67 26.69 14.22 7.26
C GLY A 67 26.56 12.70 7.21
N ASN A 68 25.33 12.18 7.12
CA ASN A 68 25.01 10.75 7.06
C ASN A 68 25.55 9.96 8.26
N VAL A 69 25.49 10.60 9.44
CA VAL A 69 26.00 10.05 10.71
C VAL A 69 24.89 9.97 11.75
N ALA A 70 24.98 8.97 12.62
CA ALA A 70 24.05 8.79 13.73
C ALA A 70 24.21 9.95 14.72
N TYR A 71 23.15 10.70 14.99
CA TYR A 71 23.15 11.77 16.01
C TYR A 71 22.52 11.32 17.33
N ARG A 72 21.78 10.20 17.31
CA ARG A 72 21.19 9.60 18.52
C ARG A 72 21.02 8.10 18.35
N VAL A 73 21.26 7.38 19.43
CA VAL A 73 21.09 5.92 19.52
C VAL A 73 20.30 5.60 20.78
N VAL A 74 19.20 4.86 20.64
CA VAL A 74 18.33 4.44 21.74
C VAL A 74 18.36 2.92 21.85
N ASP A 75 18.94 2.42 22.94
CA ASP A 75 18.90 0.99 23.31
C ASP A 75 17.50 0.66 23.87
N LEU A 76 16.86 -0.36 23.31
CA LEU A 76 15.51 -0.78 23.71
C LEU A 76 15.53 -1.91 24.74
N SER A 77 16.72 -2.31 25.22
CA SER A 77 16.88 -3.37 26.20
C SER A 77 16.16 -3.08 27.52
N GLY A 78 15.48 -4.10 28.06
CA GLY A 78 14.64 -4.00 29.25
C GLY A 78 13.23 -3.48 29.00
N HIS A 79 12.87 -3.15 27.76
CA HIS A 79 11.53 -2.73 27.37
C HIS A 79 10.74 -3.82 26.64
N SER A 80 9.43 -3.63 26.55
CA SER A 80 8.53 -4.50 25.79
C SER A 80 7.37 -3.70 25.22
N THR A 81 6.82 -4.13 24.09
CA THR A 81 5.57 -3.57 23.55
C THR A 81 4.41 -3.79 24.52
N ASP A 82 3.34 -3.00 24.41
CA ASP A 82 2.12 -3.23 25.15
C ASP A 82 1.38 -4.50 24.68
N GLU A 83 0.28 -4.88 25.36
CA GLU A 83 -0.52 -6.06 24.99
C GLU A 83 -1.16 -5.97 23.60
N ARG A 84 -1.26 -4.75 23.04
CA ARG A 84 -1.80 -4.48 21.71
C ARG A 84 -0.70 -4.48 20.63
N GLY A 85 0.57 -4.52 21.02
CA GLY A 85 1.74 -4.55 20.13
C GLY A 85 2.44 -3.20 19.94
N PHE A 86 2.00 -2.11 20.58
CA PHE A 86 2.56 -0.77 20.39
C PHE A 86 3.70 -0.46 21.37
N PHE A 87 4.68 0.32 20.92
CA PHE A 87 5.74 0.87 21.77
C PHE A 87 6.12 2.29 21.34
N LEU A 88 5.93 3.26 22.23
CA LEU A 88 6.07 4.68 21.93
C LEU A 88 7.35 5.27 22.54
N ILE A 89 8.17 5.92 21.71
CA ILE A 89 9.33 6.72 22.09
C ILE A 89 9.08 8.16 21.66
N GLY A 90 9.26 9.16 22.52
CA GLY A 90 9.02 10.54 22.11
C GLY A 90 9.00 11.54 23.24
N SER A 91 8.49 12.73 22.96
CA SER A 91 8.45 13.85 23.90
C SER A 91 7.47 13.63 25.05
N ALA A 92 7.77 14.23 26.21
CA ALA A 92 7.03 13.98 27.46
C ALA A 92 5.57 14.51 27.46
N GLU A 93 5.20 15.40 26.54
CA GLU A 93 3.85 15.99 26.45
C GLU A 93 2.86 15.13 25.62
N LEU A 94 3.32 14.01 25.06
CA LEU A 94 2.49 13.06 24.32
C LEU A 94 1.39 12.44 25.19
N GLN A 95 0.27 12.11 24.54
CA GLN A 95 -0.83 11.35 25.13
C GLN A 95 -1.21 10.21 24.18
N PRO A 96 -0.99 8.93 24.55
CA PRO A 96 -0.45 8.45 25.83
C PRO A 96 1.03 8.85 26.05
N PRO A 97 1.50 8.87 27.31
CA PRO A 97 2.91 9.16 27.59
C PRO A 97 3.81 8.05 27.00
N PRO A 98 4.99 8.40 26.45
CA PRO A 98 5.86 7.45 25.81
C PRO A 98 6.59 6.59 26.86
N ALA A 99 6.91 5.36 26.49
CA ALA A 99 7.66 4.43 27.34
C ALA A 99 9.11 4.88 27.54
N ILE A 100 9.69 5.52 26.52
CA ILE A 100 10.99 6.20 26.57
C ILE A 100 10.75 7.68 26.28
N GLN A 101 11.03 8.53 27.26
CA GLN A 101 10.87 9.98 27.15
C GLN A 101 12.13 10.63 26.58
N LEU A 102 11.96 11.42 25.53
CA LEU A 102 12.98 12.25 24.94
C LEU A 102 12.75 13.72 25.36
N PRO A 103 13.83 14.53 25.48
CA PRO A 103 13.69 15.98 25.57
C PRO A 103 12.99 16.55 24.32
N PRO A 104 12.28 17.69 24.42
CA PRO A 104 11.75 18.39 23.23
C PRO A 104 12.83 18.71 22.19
N ASN A 105 12.49 18.75 20.90
CA ASN A 105 13.39 18.93 19.74
C ASN A 105 14.47 17.84 19.66
N SER A 106 14.09 16.59 19.92
CA SER A 106 15.02 15.45 19.91
C SER A 106 15.07 14.71 18.59
N ILE A 107 13.98 14.75 17.83
CA ILE A 107 13.85 14.21 16.50
C ILE A 107 14.03 15.40 15.57
N GLN A 108 14.99 15.34 14.65
CA GLN A 108 15.27 16.49 13.79
C GLN A 108 14.27 16.48 12.63
N ASN A 109 13.82 17.64 12.16
CA ASN A 109 12.75 17.78 11.15
C ASN A 109 13.26 17.49 9.71
N GLY A 110 14.42 16.84 9.58
CA GLY A 110 14.95 16.35 8.31
C GLY A 110 15.88 17.30 7.53
N PRO A 111 16.46 16.82 6.42
CA PRO A 111 16.23 15.52 5.82
C PRO A 111 17.07 14.48 6.57
N ASP A 112 16.41 13.54 7.24
CA ASP A 112 17.02 12.67 8.25
C ASP A 112 16.42 11.27 8.13
N ALA A 113 16.90 10.33 8.95
CA ALA A 113 16.37 8.97 8.95
C ALA A 113 16.29 8.36 10.34
N ILE A 114 15.34 7.46 10.51
CA ILE A 114 15.19 6.63 11.70
C ILE A 114 15.27 5.18 11.24
N ALA A 115 16.17 4.41 11.87
CA ALA A 115 16.47 3.04 11.52
C ALA A 115 16.43 2.14 12.75
N LEU A 116 15.75 1.01 12.61
CA LEU A 116 15.62 -0.04 13.61
C LEU A 116 16.59 -1.18 13.27
N TYR A 117 17.43 -1.56 14.23
CA TYR A 117 18.40 -2.65 14.10
C TYR A 117 18.02 -3.81 15.01
N GLY A 118 18.28 -5.03 14.52
CA GLY A 118 17.96 -6.27 15.23
C GLY A 118 19.02 -6.70 16.27
N PRO A 119 18.67 -7.67 17.13
CA PRO A 119 19.48 -8.09 18.29
C PRO A 119 20.77 -8.87 17.98
N SER A 120 21.00 -9.23 16.72
CA SER A 120 22.16 -10.05 16.29
C SER A 120 23.32 -9.23 15.74
N TRP A 121 23.31 -7.91 15.91
CA TRP A 121 24.28 -7.00 15.29
C TRP A 121 24.89 -6.03 16.31
N ASP A 122 26.13 -5.61 16.05
CA ASP A 122 26.80 -4.60 16.87
C ASP A 122 26.12 -3.23 16.71
N PRO A 123 25.68 -2.59 17.80
CA PRO A 123 24.95 -1.33 17.72
C PRO A 123 25.79 -0.23 17.08
N VAL A 124 25.19 0.53 16.17
CA VAL A 124 25.79 1.74 15.61
C VAL A 124 26.00 2.73 16.75
N ALA A 125 27.22 3.23 16.91
CA ALA A 125 27.52 4.25 17.91
C ALA A 125 27.11 5.64 17.43
N GLU A 126 26.87 6.57 18.35
CA GLU A 126 26.70 7.99 18.00
C GLU A 126 27.95 8.50 17.25
N ASN A 127 27.71 9.32 16.23
CA ASN A 127 28.65 9.76 15.20
C ASN A 127 29.18 8.65 14.27
N GLY A 128 28.63 7.44 14.35
CA GLY A 128 28.90 6.37 13.39
C GLY A 128 28.26 6.66 12.03
N ASN A 129 28.88 6.16 10.96
CA ASN A 129 28.34 6.27 9.62
C ASN A 129 27.06 5.44 9.46
N VAL A 130 26.17 5.87 8.56
CA VAL A 130 25.00 5.09 8.14
C VAL A 130 25.41 3.70 7.62
N SER A 131 24.62 2.68 7.99
CA SER A 131 24.86 1.28 7.64
C SER A 131 23.54 0.56 7.37
N ALA A 132 23.50 -0.29 6.34
CA ALA A 132 22.39 -1.21 6.12
C ALA A 132 22.58 -2.55 6.87
N VAL A 133 23.74 -2.77 7.47
CA VAL A 133 24.05 -4.06 8.09
C VAL A 133 23.32 -4.18 9.42
N GLY A 134 22.55 -5.27 9.59
CA GLY A 134 21.69 -5.49 10.76
C GLY A 134 20.39 -4.68 10.74
N LEU A 135 20.12 -3.94 9.64
CA LEU A 135 18.93 -3.13 9.48
C LEU A 135 17.68 -4.01 9.38
N LEU A 136 16.72 -3.77 10.26
CA LEU A 136 15.42 -4.42 10.25
C LEU A 136 14.38 -3.58 9.53
N ASP A 137 14.33 -2.28 9.82
CA ASP A 137 13.34 -1.36 9.22
C ASP A 137 13.86 0.08 9.25
N ALA A 138 13.40 0.93 8.34
CA ALA A 138 13.81 2.33 8.28
C ALA A 138 12.76 3.23 7.64
N VAL A 139 12.83 4.51 8.01
CA VAL A 139 12.16 5.60 7.32
C VAL A 139 13.15 6.75 7.13
N VAL A 140 13.27 7.22 5.90
CA VAL A 140 13.97 8.46 5.56
C VAL A 140 12.91 9.51 5.31
N TYR A 141 13.06 10.68 5.92
CA TYR A 141 12.04 11.72 5.91
C TYR A 141 12.65 13.11 5.80
N THR A 142 11.82 14.09 5.45
CA THR A 142 12.16 15.50 5.35
C THR A 142 10.95 16.34 5.72
N SER A 143 11.16 17.59 6.12
CA SER A 143 10.11 18.61 6.18
C SER A 143 10.12 19.45 4.90
N ARG A 144 8.97 20.06 4.57
CA ARG A 144 8.83 21.00 3.43
C ARG A 144 9.77 22.20 3.51
N ARG A 145 10.25 22.55 4.71
CA ARG A 145 11.09 23.71 4.96
C ARG A 145 12.55 23.49 4.58
N VAL A 146 12.94 22.25 4.25
CA VAL A 146 14.32 21.88 3.99
C VAL A 146 14.55 21.55 2.53
N THR A 147 15.63 22.12 1.97
CA THR A 147 15.98 22.06 0.55
C THR A 147 17.16 21.12 0.26
N LEU A 148 17.74 20.52 1.30
CA LEU A 148 18.84 19.57 1.18
C LEU A 148 18.30 18.18 0.83
N SER A 149 19.09 17.39 0.09
CA SER A 149 18.75 16.00 -0.23
C SER A 149 19.33 15.03 0.81
N ALA A 150 18.60 13.95 1.10
CA ALA A 150 19.06 12.82 1.89
C ALA A 150 19.47 11.63 0.99
N ASP A 151 20.07 11.91 -0.17
CA ASP A 151 20.33 10.90 -1.21
C ASP A 151 21.12 9.68 -0.70
N VAL A 152 22.09 9.92 0.20
CA VAL A 152 22.89 8.84 0.79
C VAL A 152 22.08 8.02 1.80
N LEU A 153 21.29 8.67 2.67
CA LEU A 153 20.42 7.96 3.61
C LEU A 153 19.37 7.13 2.86
N SER A 154 18.72 7.71 1.84
CA SER A 154 17.78 6.99 0.97
C SER A 154 18.45 5.84 0.24
N HIS A 155 19.67 6.02 -0.28
CA HIS A 155 20.39 4.95 -0.97
C HIS A 155 20.78 3.78 -0.04
N VAL A 156 21.13 4.06 1.22
CA VAL A 156 21.60 3.04 2.17
C VAL A 156 20.44 2.37 2.92
N LEU A 157 19.49 3.15 3.43
CA LEU A 157 18.45 2.67 4.34
C LEU A 157 17.14 2.32 3.64
N THR A 158 16.79 3.03 2.56
CA THR A 158 15.51 2.84 1.83
C THR A 158 15.73 2.89 0.31
N PRO A 159 16.56 2.01 -0.26
CA PRO A 159 16.95 2.08 -1.67
C PRO A 159 15.73 2.03 -2.59
N GLY A 160 15.65 2.98 -3.54
CA GLY A 160 14.53 3.12 -4.48
C GLY A 160 13.37 3.99 -3.97
N PHE A 161 13.42 4.48 -2.74
CA PHE A 161 12.41 5.39 -2.18
C PHE A 161 12.98 6.79 -1.96
N SER A 162 12.20 7.81 -2.31
CA SER A 162 12.48 9.19 -1.90
C SER A 162 12.16 9.38 -0.41
N PRO A 163 12.81 10.34 0.27
CA PRO A 163 12.41 10.71 1.63
C PRO A 163 10.92 11.06 1.70
N TYR A 164 10.24 10.59 2.74
CA TYR A 164 8.85 10.93 3.00
C TYR A 164 8.77 12.36 3.54
N VAL A 165 7.86 13.16 3.00
CA VAL A 165 7.68 14.54 3.41
C VAL A 165 6.65 14.58 4.53
N GLU A 166 7.06 14.99 5.72
CA GLU A 166 6.11 15.49 6.72
C GLU A 166 5.69 16.90 6.32
N ASP A 167 4.38 17.17 6.38
CA ASP A 167 3.75 18.28 5.70
C ASP A 167 2.82 19.04 6.65
N ASP A 168 3.35 20.13 7.20
CA ASP A 168 2.69 21.02 8.16
C ASP A 168 1.42 21.72 7.64
N GLN A 169 1.06 21.47 6.37
CA GLN A 169 -0.17 21.96 5.73
C GLN A 169 -1.14 20.82 5.35
N PHE A 170 -0.78 19.57 5.60
CA PHE A 170 -1.59 18.40 5.24
C PHE A 170 -2.92 18.37 6.00
N SER A 171 -2.93 18.78 7.27
CA SER A 171 -4.13 18.83 8.08
C SER A 171 -4.15 20.03 9.02
N GLU A 172 -5.34 20.53 9.36
CA GLU A 172 -5.45 21.56 10.40
C GLU A 172 -5.01 20.98 11.75
N GLY A 173 -3.85 21.41 12.24
CA GLY A 173 -3.26 20.91 13.47
C GLY A 173 -1.88 20.34 13.20
N ASP A 174 -1.71 19.07 13.50
CA ASP A 174 -0.44 18.32 13.48
C ASP A 174 -0.68 17.06 12.64
N GLU A 175 0.37 16.57 11.97
CA GLU A 175 0.35 15.40 11.10
C GLU A 175 1.50 14.46 11.45
N SER A 176 1.53 13.29 10.83
CA SER A 176 2.53 12.27 11.08
C SER A 176 2.67 11.39 9.86
N ILE A 177 3.87 10.85 9.67
CA ILE A 177 4.21 9.86 8.66
C ILE A 177 3.76 8.50 9.20
N GLN A 178 2.63 8.00 8.71
CA GLN A 178 2.01 6.75 9.14
C GLN A 178 2.24 5.63 8.12
N ARG A 179 2.72 4.48 8.59
CA ARG A 179 2.81 3.27 7.79
C ARG A 179 1.42 2.77 7.46
N CYS A 180 1.19 2.51 6.18
CA CYS A 180 -0.08 2.04 5.65
C CYS A 180 0.14 0.82 4.77
N TRP A 181 -0.64 -0.22 5.05
CA TRP A 181 -0.63 -1.45 4.27
C TRP A 181 -1.20 -1.16 2.88
N LEU A 182 -0.48 -1.59 1.83
CA LEU A 182 -0.98 -1.50 0.46
C LEU A 182 -1.72 -2.80 0.13
N SER A 183 -0.99 -3.91 -0.01
CA SER A 183 -1.49 -5.25 -0.32
C SER A 183 -0.36 -6.27 -0.08
N ASP A 184 -0.69 -7.54 0.19
CA ASP A 184 0.30 -8.59 0.51
C ASP A 184 1.32 -8.14 1.59
N ASN A 185 2.62 -8.16 1.29
CA ASN A 185 3.68 -7.67 2.20
C ASN A 185 4.11 -6.22 1.91
N TYR A 186 3.39 -5.52 1.02
CA TYR A 186 3.71 -4.17 0.61
C TYR A 186 3.09 -3.13 1.54
N TYR A 187 3.85 -2.09 1.82
CA TYR A 187 3.42 -0.93 2.59
C TYR A 187 3.95 0.35 1.93
N SER A 188 3.36 1.48 2.28
CA SER A 188 3.92 2.81 2.08
C SER A 188 3.78 3.59 3.37
N PHE A 189 4.42 4.74 3.47
CA PHE A 189 4.03 5.75 4.43
C PHE A 189 3.14 6.81 3.78
N GLN A 190 2.23 7.38 4.56
CA GLN A 190 1.30 8.44 4.17
C GLN A 190 1.11 9.40 5.34
N ASN A 191 0.78 10.65 5.04
CA ASN A 191 0.53 11.63 6.10
C ASN A 191 -0.90 11.47 6.63
N ALA A 192 -1.04 11.56 7.95
CA ALA A 192 -2.33 11.52 8.63
C ALA A 192 -2.24 12.20 10.00
N VAL A 193 -3.39 12.48 10.61
CA VAL A 193 -3.48 13.02 11.98
C VAL A 193 -2.82 12.03 12.96
N PRO A 194 -1.96 12.47 13.90
CA PRO A 194 -1.19 11.59 14.77
C PRO A 194 -2.03 10.59 15.57
N THR A 195 -1.58 9.34 15.62
CA THR A 195 -2.25 8.21 16.28
C THR A 195 -1.41 7.51 17.37
N PRO A 196 -0.71 8.23 18.27
CA PRO A 196 0.17 7.57 19.24
C PRO A 196 -0.59 6.56 20.11
N GLY A 197 -0.04 5.34 20.18
CA GLY A 197 -0.57 4.19 20.90
C GLY A 197 -1.86 3.63 20.33
N ARG A 198 -2.16 3.90 19.04
CA ARG A 198 -3.39 3.49 18.34
C ARG A 198 -3.05 3.07 16.91
N PRO A 199 -3.93 2.27 16.25
CA PRO A 199 -3.74 1.94 14.86
C PRO A 199 -3.74 3.19 13.97
N ASN A 200 -2.78 3.24 13.04
CA ASN A 200 -2.69 4.28 12.02
C ASN A 200 -4.00 4.46 11.25
N ILE A 201 -4.26 5.69 10.86
CA ILE A 201 -5.33 6.08 9.96
C ILE A 201 -4.73 6.16 8.56
N CYS A 202 -5.12 5.21 7.71
CA CYS A 202 -4.64 5.15 6.35
C CYS A 202 -5.73 5.65 5.41
N PRO A 203 -5.72 6.95 5.06
CA PRO A 203 -6.70 7.48 4.13
C PRO A 203 -6.51 6.85 2.75
N PRO A 204 -7.59 6.77 1.95
CA PRO A 204 -7.48 6.40 0.56
C PRO A 204 -6.50 7.32 -0.20
N SER A 205 -5.64 6.74 -1.03
CA SER A 205 -4.65 7.48 -1.82
C SER A 205 -5.24 8.36 -2.94
N ASN A 206 -6.56 8.29 -3.18
CA ASN A 206 -7.28 9.19 -4.11
C ASN A 206 -8.61 9.66 -3.48
N PRO A 207 -8.60 10.77 -2.73
CA PRO A 207 -9.75 11.21 -1.95
C PRO A 207 -10.99 11.57 -2.79
N GLY A 208 -10.88 11.75 -4.11
CA GLY A 208 -12.02 11.96 -5.01
C GLY A 208 -12.73 10.67 -5.47
N HIS A 209 -12.13 9.50 -5.22
CA HIS A 209 -12.61 8.21 -5.74
C HIS A 209 -13.67 7.55 -4.83
N LEU A 210 -14.30 6.47 -5.32
CA LEU A 210 -15.30 5.69 -4.58
C LEU A 210 -14.73 4.32 -4.16
N TRP A 211 -15.01 3.88 -2.93
CA TRP A 211 -14.37 2.71 -2.32
C TRP A 211 -15.37 1.92 -1.46
N ILE A 212 -15.38 0.60 -1.60
CA ILE A 212 -16.05 -0.34 -0.72
C ILE A 212 -15.19 -0.52 0.53
N ASN A 213 -15.68 -0.06 1.68
CA ASN A 213 -14.95 -0.18 2.95
C ASN A 213 -15.28 -1.47 3.68
N ARG A 214 -16.55 -1.86 3.67
CA ARG A 214 -17.01 -2.97 4.51
C ARG A 214 -18.21 -3.67 3.90
N ILE A 215 -18.15 -4.99 3.90
CA ILE A 215 -19.24 -5.86 3.46
C ILE A 215 -19.67 -6.70 4.66
N LYS A 216 -20.91 -6.52 5.12
CA LYS A 216 -21.48 -7.32 6.21
C LYS A 216 -22.11 -8.61 5.68
N LEU A 217 -21.76 -9.72 6.32
CA LEU A 217 -22.27 -11.06 6.04
C LEU A 217 -22.94 -11.62 7.31
N SER A 218 -24.14 -12.17 7.19
CA SER A 218 -24.82 -12.88 8.28
C SER A 218 -25.36 -14.22 7.77
N GLY A 219 -24.89 -15.33 8.34
CA GLY A 219 -25.37 -16.67 7.97
C GLY A 219 -25.25 -17.00 6.47
N GLY A 220 -24.18 -16.55 5.81
CA GLY A 220 -23.99 -16.74 4.36
C GLY A 220 -24.92 -15.91 3.47
N THR A 221 -25.55 -14.87 4.01
CA THR A 221 -26.39 -13.92 3.29
C THR A 221 -25.79 -12.52 3.41
N LEU A 222 -25.79 -11.74 2.32
CA LEU A 222 -25.59 -10.29 2.37
C LEU A 222 -26.91 -9.70 2.87
N THR A 223 -27.03 -9.49 4.18
CA THR A 223 -28.23 -8.88 4.83
C THR A 223 -27.93 -7.52 5.46
N GLY A 224 -26.67 -7.11 5.50
CA GLY A 224 -26.26 -5.85 6.11
C GLY A 224 -25.91 -4.78 5.07
N PRO A 225 -25.71 -3.53 5.51
CA PRO A 225 -25.22 -2.49 4.64
C PRO A 225 -23.79 -2.79 4.20
N VAL A 226 -23.53 -2.59 2.91
CA VAL A 226 -22.19 -2.36 2.38
C VAL A 226 -21.85 -0.90 2.66
N GLU A 227 -20.77 -0.67 3.39
CA GLU A 227 -20.23 0.67 3.64
C GLU A 227 -19.34 1.07 2.47
N VAL A 228 -19.63 2.23 1.89
CA VAL A 228 -18.91 2.80 0.74
C VAL A 228 -18.46 4.21 1.11
N SER A 229 -17.19 4.55 0.93
CA SER A 229 -16.73 5.95 0.97
C SER A 229 -16.87 6.57 -0.40
N VAL A 230 -17.49 7.74 -0.42
CA VAL A 230 -17.65 8.60 -1.59
C VAL A 230 -16.75 9.81 -1.39
N GLY A 231 -15.77 9.96 -2.27
CA GLY A 231 -14.83 11.08 -2.22
C GLY A 231 -15.43 12.41 -2.66
N GLU A 232 -16.21 12.38 -3.73
CA GLU A 232 -16.85 13.53 -4.37
C GLU A 232 -18.27 13.18 -4.82
N GLU A 233 -19.09 14.20 -5.06
CA GLU A 233 -20.44 14.01 -5.61
C GLU A 233 -20.39 13.27 -6.95
N ARG A 234 -21.04 12.11 -7.02
CA ARG A 234 -21.09 11.24 -8.22
C ARG A 234 -22.50 10.95 -8.72
N GLY A 235 -23.52 11.49 -8.04
CA GLY A 235 -24.93 11.37 -8.43
C GLY A 235 -25.47 9.95 -8.29
N GLU A 236 -26.17 9.46 -9.32
CA GLU A 236 -26.82 8.15 -9.29
C GLU A 236 -25.84 7.01 -9.55
N MET A 237 -25.78 6.07 -8.62
CA MET A 237 -24.85 4.94 -8.60
C MET A 237 -25.60 3.62 -8.51
N THR A 238 -24.97 2.53 -8.98
CA THR A 238 -25.52 1.19 -8.88
C THR A 238 -24.51 0.21 -8.31
N MET A 239 -24.91 -0.51 -7.27
CA MET A 239 -24.18 -1.64 -6.70
C MET A 239 -24.74 -2.95 -7.25
N VAL A 240 -23.88 -3.83 -7.75
CA VAL A 240 -24.23 -5.05 -8.49
C VAL A 240 -23.57 -6.24 -7.84
N VAL A 241 -24.34 -7.31 -7.60
CA VAL A 241 -23.84 -8.61 -7.16
C VAL A 241 -23.87 -9.57 -8.33
N TYR A 242 -22.74 -10.19 -8.66
CA TYR A 242 -22.61 -11.19 -9.73
C TYR A 242 -22.49 -12.61 -9.17
N ASN A 243 -23.04 -13.57 -9.91
CA ASN A 243 -22.73 -14.99 -9.72
C ASN A 243 -21.45 -15.32 -10.49
N THR A 244 -20.39 -15.73 -9.77
CA THR A 244 -19.07 -16.05 -10.36
C THR A 244 -19.05 -17.34 -11.19
N GLN A 245 -20.10 -18.16 -11.13
CA GLN A 245 -20.21 -19.41 -11.88
C GLN A 245 -20.82 -19.21 -13.27
N THR A 246 -21.70 -18.20 -13.39
CA THR A 246 -22.46 -17.93 -14.61
C THR A 246 -22.12 -16.59 -15.23
N ASP A 247 -21.29 -15.77 -14.57
CA ASP A 247 -20.92 -14.41 -14.98
C ASP A 247 -22.14 -13.52 -15.29
N THR A 248 -23.19 -13.68 -14.49
CA THR A 248 -24.44 -12.94 -14.62
C THR A 248 -24.82 -12.20 -13.36
N VAL A 249 -25.55 -11.10 -13.51
CA VAL A 249 -26.11 -10.33 -12.40
C VAL A 249 -27.06 -11.18 -11.56
N LYS A 250 -26.76 -11.32 -10.27
CA LYS A 250 -27.63 -11.95 -9.26
C LYS A 250 -28.66 -10.94 -8.73
N THR A 251 -28.20 -9.75 -8.38
CA THR A 251 -29.03 -8.62 -7.93
C THR A 251 -28.33 -7.29 -8.20
N SER A 252 -29.06 -6.18 -8.13
CA SER A 252 -28.51 -4.83 -8.16
C SER A 252 -29.36 -3.89 -7.31
N VAL A 253 -28.73 -2.84 -6.77
CA VAL A 253 -29.37 -1.81 -5.95
C VAL A 253 -28.80 -0.45 -6.33
N GLY A 254 -29.67 0.49 -6.66
CA GLY A 254 -29.29 1.89 -6.89
C GLY A 254 -29.14 2.65 -5.57
N PHE A 255 -28.17 3.57 -5.51
CA PHE A 255 -27.99 4.51 -4.40
C PHE A 255 -27.54 5.88 -4.92
N GLN A 256 -27.63 6.90 -4.07
CA GLN A 256 -27.23 8.28 -4.41
C GLN A 256 -25.94 8.64 -3.68
N ALA A 257 -24.97 9.16 -4.42
CA ALA A 257 -23.69 9.68 -3.94
C ALA A 257 -23.70 11.21 -4.07
N SER A 258 -24.55 11.86 -3.27
CA SER A 258 -24.85 13.30 -3.37
C SER A 258 -23.83 14.21 -2.67
N GLU A 259 -23.03 13.68 -1.75
CA GLU A 259 -22.00 14.43 -1.03
C GLU A 259 -20.84 13.49 -0.66
N ALA A 260 -19.69 14.07 -0.32
CA ALA A 260 -18.55 13.33 0.19
C ALA A 260 -18.87 12.72 1.56
N GLY A 261 -18.49 11.46 1.78
CA GLY A 261 -18.70 10.76 3.05
C GLY A 261 -19.03 9.28 2.90
N ASN A 262 -19.44 8.66 4.01
CA ASN A 262 -19.77 7.24 4.04
C ASN A 262 -21.25 7.00 3.73
N VAL A 263 -21.51 6.19 2.72
CA VAL A 263 -22.83 5.74 2.29
C VAL A 263 -23.02 4.26 2.66
N PHE A 264 -24.20 3.93 3.19
CA PHE A 264 -24.55 2.56 3.58
C PHE A 264 -25.59 1.99 2.62
N VAL A 265 -25.19 1.01 1.81
CA VAL A 265 -26.05 0.39 0.78
C VAL A 265 -26.57 -0.95 1.29
N ASN A 266 -27.87 -1.05 1.55
CA ASN A 266 -28.48 -2.29 2.03
C ASN A 266 -28.70 -3.28 0.89
N LEU A 267 -27.96 -4.39 0.92
CA LEU A 267 -28.22 -5.55 0.08
C LEU A 267 -28.99 -6.59 0.90
N ASN A 268 -30.05 -7.15 0.31
CA ASN A 268 -30.80 -8.28 0.87
C ASN A 268 -30.70 -9.46 -0.11
N THR A 269 -29.53 -10.07 -0.18
CA THR A 269 -29.22 -11.12 -1.17
C THR A 269 -28.76 -12.40 -0.50
N ASN A 270 -29.50 -13.46 -0.74
CA ASN A 270 -29.08 -14.81 -0.36
C ASN A 270 -27.93 -15.26 -1.26
N LEU A 271 -26.78 -15.55 -0.63
CA LEU A 271 -25.60 -16.10 -1.28
C LEU A 271 -25.40 -17.58 -0.98
N SER A 272 -26.27 -18.22 -0.19
CA SER A 272 -26.07 -19.62 0.23
C SER A 272 -26.19 -20.62 -0.91
N ASP A 273 -26.79 -20.22 -2.04
CA ASP A 273 -26.84 -21.00 -3.27
C ASP A 273 -25.65 -20.75 -4.21
N LEU A 274 -24.75 -19.82 -3.86
CA LEU A 274 -23.56 -19.50 -4.63
C LEU A 274 -22.32 -20.11 -3.97
N ASP A 275 -21.47 -20.72 -4.78
CA ASP A 275 -20.15 -21.15 -4.31
C ASP A 275 -19.23 -19.93 -4.13
N GLY A 276 -19.26 -18.99 -5.08
CA GLY A 276 -18.55 -17.71 -5.03
C GLY A 276 -19.39 -16.57 -5.62
N TRP A 277 -19.03 -15.33 -5.29
CA TRP A 277 -19.79 -14.13 -5.67
C TRP A 277 -18.85 -12.94 -5.87
N ALA A 278 -19.30 -11.96 -6.66
CA ALA A 278 -18.61 -10.70 -6.80
C ALA A 278 -19.56 -9.53 -6.53
N LEU A 279 -19.01 -8.42 -6.07
CA LEU A 279 -19.68 -7.16 -5.82
C LEU A 279 -18.96 -6.07 -6.59
N ALA A 280 -19.69 -5.22 -7.29
CA ALA A 280 -19.12 -4.14 -8.09
C ALA A 280 -19.98 -2.88 -7.97
N VAL A 281 -19.36 -1.72 -8.03
CA VAL A 281 -20.03 -0.41 -8.01
C VAL A 281 -19.79 0.30 -9.34
N TYR A 282 -20.87 0.70 -9.99
CA TYR A 282 -20.87 1.42 -11.26
C TYR A 282 -21.55 2.77 -11.10
N GLN A 283 -21.15 3.72 -11.94
CA GLN A 283 -21.91 4.95 -12.14
C GLN A 283 -23.05 4.69 -13.11
N GLY A 284 -24.26 5.18 -12.80
CA GLY A 284 -25.45 5.00 -13.63
C GLY A 284 -26.59 4.24 -12.95
N LYS A 285 -27.56 3.82 -13.76
CA LYS A 285 -28.89 3.40 -13.31
C LYS A 285 -28.98 1.89 -13.06
N VAL A 286 -29.78 1.53 -12.06
CA VAL A 286 -30.03 0.13 -11.70
C VAL A 286 -30.65 -0.68 -12.84
N ASN A 287 -31.37 -0.02 -13.75
CA ASN A 287 -32.02 -0.65 -14.90
C ASN A 287 -31.04 -1.25 -15.91
N ASP A 288 -29.77 -0.81 -15.90
CA ASP A 288 -28.74 -1.34 -16.79
C ASP A 288 -28.22 -2.70 -16.28
N PHE A 289 -28.51 -3.03 -15.02
CA PHE A 289 -28.01 -4.22 -14.31
C PHE A 289 -29.16 -5.08 -13.79
N GLN A 290 -30.04 -5.55 -14.67
CA GLN A 290 -31.14 -6.43 -14.28
C GLN A 290 -30.65 -7.86 -13.98
N LYS A 291 -31.34 -8.54 -13.08
CA LYS A 291 -31.05 -9.94 -12.73
C LYS A 291 -31.04 -10.82 -13.98
N GLY A 292 -29.96 -11.58 -14.18
CA GLY A 292 -29.73 -12.44 -15.33
C GLY A 292 -29.02 -11.76 -16.50
N ASN A 293 -28.83 -10.44 -16.47
CA ASN A 293 -27.97 -9.77 -17.45
C ASN A 293 -26.54 -10.35 -17.39
N PRO A 294 -25.85 -10.45 -18.54
CA PRO A 294 -24.45 -10.83 -18.58
C PRO A 294 -23.58 -9.76 -17.89
N LEU A 295 -22.36 -10.15 -17.52
CA LEU A 295 -21.32 -9.24 -17.02
C LEU A 295 -21.19 -8.01 -17.92
N ASN A 296 -21.32 -6.82 -17.32
CA ASN A 296 -21.13 -5.56 -18.02
C ASN A 296 -19.64 -5.40 -18.35
N GLN A 297 -19.34 -5.05 -19.60
CA GLN A 297 -17.96 -4.91 -20.09
C GLN A 297 -17.27 -3.64 -19.60
N LEU A 298 -18.03 -2.68 -19.08
CA LEU A 298 -17.46 -1.50 -18.45
C LEU A 298 -16.74 -1.87 -17.15
N GLN A 299 -15.65 -1.18 -16.89
CA GLN A 299 -14.87 -1.29 -15.67
C GLN A 299 -15.64 -0.62 -14.50
N PRO A 300 -15.84 -1.31 -13.36
CA PRO A 300 -16.48 -0.71 -12.19
C PRO A 300 -15.54 0.29 -11.51
N LEU A 301 -16.09 1.24 -10.76
CA LEU A 301 -15.31 2.17 -9.93
C LEU A 301 -14.60 1.44 -8.78
N ASP A 302 -15.29 0.48 -8.19
CA ASP A 302 -14.71 -0.45 -7.23
C ASP A 302 -15.39 -1.82 -7.31
N ALA A 303 -14.68 -2.87 -6.95
CA ALA A 303 -15.19 -4.22 -6.95
C ALA A 303 -14.43 -5.12 -5.98
N PHE A 304 -15.12 -6.17 -5.57
CA PHE A 304 -14.63 -7.22 -4.70
C PHE A 304 -15.10 -8.57 -5.23
N ILE A 305 -14.19 -9.53 -5.38
CA ILE A 305 -14.55 -10.89 -5.77
C ILE A 305 -14.19 -11.85 -4.65
N CYS A 306 -15.18 -12.63 -4.22
CA CYS A 306 -14.99 -13.78 -3.36
C CYS A 306 -15.05 -15.06 -4.19
N SER A 307 -13.92 -15.75 -4.27
CA SER A 307 -13.87 -17.10 -4.85
C SER A 307 -14.62 -18.12 -3.99
N GLY A 308 -15.17 -19.14 -4.64
CA GLY A 308 -15.83 -20.23 -3.94
C GLY A 308 -14.90 -21.33 -3.47
N LEU A 309 -15.45 -22.29 -2.73
CA LEU A 309 -14.69 -23.43 -2.21
C LEU A 309 -14.38 -24.46 -3.30
N THR A 310 -15.24 -24.56 -4.31
CA THR A 310 -15.14 -25.60 -5.35
C THR A 310 -14.81 -25.06 -6.73
N ASN A 311 -15.16 -23.80 -7.03
CA ASN A 311 -15.00 -23.19 -8.32
C ASN A 311 -14.15 -21.92 -8.25
N VAL A 312 -13.22 -21.83 -9.20
CA VAL A 312 -12.46 -20.60 -9.47
C VAL A 312 -13.33 -19.69 -10.34
N PRO A 313 -13.48 -18.40 -10.00
CA PRO A 313 -14.16 -17.43 -10.85
C PRO A 313 -13.59 -17.42 -12.28
N SER A 314 -14.41 -17.12 -13.28
CA SER A 314 -13.94 -17.07 -14.67
C SER A 314 -12.91 -15.94 -14.86
N ALA A 315 -11.98 -16.15 -15.79
CA ALA A 315 -10.99 -15.13 -16.15
C ALA A 315 -11.67 -13.83 -16.59
N ILE A 316 -12.72 -13.93 -17.40
CA ILE A 316 -13.48 -12.75 -17.88
C ILE A 316 -14.01 -11.94 -16.69
N LEU A 317 -14.65 -12.59 -15.72
CA LEU A 317 -15.20 -11.89 -14.55
C LEU A 317 -14.12 -11.30 -13.64
N THR A 318 -13.02 -12.04 -13.39
CA THR A 318 -11.90 -11.48 -12.61
C THR A 318 -11.25 -10.31 -13.32
N GLU A 319 -11.14 -10.34 -14.64
CA GLU A 319 -10.44 -9.31 -15.40
C GLU A 319 -11.27 -8.05 -15.62
N THR A 320 -12.59 -8.18 -15.73
CA THR A 320 -13.50 -7.03 -15.80
C THR A 320 -13.65 -6.35 -14.44
N LEU A 321 -13.63 -7.08 -13.34
CA LEU A 321 -13.92 -6.51 -12.02
C LEU A 321 -12.66 -6.20 -11.21
N ILE A 322 -11.62 -7.03 -11.29
CA ILE A 322 -10.37 -6.92 -10.51
C ILE A 322 -9.14 -7.26 -11.37
N THR A 323 -9.07 -6.74 -12.60
CA THR A 323 -7.95 -6.83 -13.57
C THR A 323 -6.57 -7.20 -12.99
N GLY A 324 -6.01 -8.34 -13.41
CA GLY A 324 -4.69 -8.79 -12.93
C GLY A 324 -4.60 -9.17 -11.44
N ARG A 325 -5.72 -9.30 -10.73
CA ARG A 325 -5.76 -9.70 -9.30
C ARG A 325 -6.49 -11.01 -9.11
N LYS A 326 -6.05 -11.73 -8.08
CA LYS A 326 -6.70 -12.97 -7.64
C LYS A 326 -7.90 -12.65 -6.78
N ALA A 327 -9.00 -13.36 -7.02
CA ALA A 327 -10.16 -13.30 -6.15
C ALA A 327 -9.80 -13.64 -4.69
N PHE A 328 -10.47 -12.97 -3.75
CA PHE A 328 -10.36 -13.21 -2.33
C PHE A 328 -10.77 -14.66 -2.02
N LYS A 329 -9.95 -15.36 -1.23
CA LYS A 329 -10.22 -16.74 -0.78
C LYS A 329 -10.68 -16.74 0.66
N LEU A 330 -11.79 -17.41 0.93
CA LEU A 330 -12.27 -17.63 2.30
C LEU A 330 -11.66 -18.91 2.88
N ASP A 331 -10.94 -18.79 3.99
CA ASP A 331 -10.30 -19.94 4.66
C ASP A 331 -11.28 -20.85 5.41
N SER A 332 -12.53 -20.42 5.62
CA SER A 332 -13.55 -21.21 6.31
C SER A 332 -14.95 -20.92 5.78
N ARG A 333 -15.82 -21.95 5.75
CA ARG A 333 -17.26 -21.79 5.51
C ARG A 333 -17.84 -20.76 6.48
N PHE A 334 -18.78 -19.92 6.01
CA PHE A 334 -19.50 -18.95 6.82
C PHE A 334 -19.90 -19.57 8.17
N SER A 335 -19.26 -19.16 9.27
CA SER A 335 -19.74 -19.50 10.60
C SER A 335 -21.12 -18.87 10.79
N GLU A 336 -22.00 -19.48 11.59
CA GLU A 336 -23.39 -18.99 11.81
C GLU A 336 -23.48 -17.57 12.43
N GLY A 337 -22.36 -16.94 12.79
CA GLY A 337 -22.29 -15.58 13.32
C GLY A 337 -22.12 -14.48 12.28
N ASP A 338 -22.34 -13.23 12.69
CA ASP A 338 -22.07 -12.03 11.88
C ASP A 338 -20.57 -11.93 11.56
N ALA A 339 -20.26 -11.75 10.29
CA ALA A 339 -18.91 -11.57 9.77
C ALA A 339 -18.82 -10.31 8.90
N TYR A 340 -17.62 -9.77 8.80
CA TYR A 340 -17.33 -8.59 8.01
C TYR A 340 -16.13 -8.87 7.11
N ILE A 341 -16.24 -8.45 5.86
CA ILE A 341 -15.10 -8.30 4.97
C ILE A 341 -14.78 -6.81 4.95
N THR A 342 -13.65 -6.42 5.54
CA THR A 342 -13.28 -5.01 5.76
C THR A 342 -12.03 -4.69 4.95
N ARG A 343 -12.06 -3.58 4.20
CA ARG A 343 -10.89 -2.97 3.56
C ARG A 343 -9.98 -2.45 4.66
N CYS A 344 -8.77 -2.98 4.69
CA CYS A 344 -7.76 -2.71 5.71
C CYS A 344 -6.47 -2.11 5.15
N GLY A 345 -6.28 -2.20 3.83
CA GLY A 345 -5.19 -1.56 3.12
C GLY A 345 -5.66 -0.39 2.25
N THR A 346 -4.67 0.34 1.75
CA THR A 346 -4.78 1.54 0.91
C THR A 346 -4.07 1.34 -0.41
N ALA A 347 -4.25 0.16 -1.02
CA ALA A 347 -3.73 -0.09 -2.36
C ALA A 347 -4.10 1.09 -3.27
N HIS A 348 -3.15 1.50 -4.10
CA HIS A 348 -3.33 2.57 -5.09
C HIS A 348 -4.52 2.33 -6.02
N TRP A 349 -4.99 1.08 -6.08
CA TRP A 349 -6.11 0.69 -6.87
C TRP A 349 -7.25 0.16 -6.00
N ALA A 350 -8.42 0.78 -6.12
CA ALA A 350 -9.60 0.44 -5.33
C ALA A 350 -9.94 -1.07 -5.42
N ARG A 351 -9.76 -1.65 -6.61
CA ARG A 351 -10.19 -3.02 -6.95
C ARG A 351 -9.20 -4.11 -6.56
N ASP A 352 -8.21 -3.82 -5.73
CA ASP A 352 -7.30 -4.84 -5.22
C ASP A 352 -7.97 -5.62 -4.07
N PRO A 353 -8.36 -6.90 -4.26
CA PRO A 353 -8.96 -7.69 -3.19
C PRO A 353 -7.98 -8.04 -2.07
N GLY A 354 -6.67 -7.92 -2.32
CA GLY A 354 -5.61 -8.21 -1.35
C GLY A 354 -5.62 -7.27 -0.14
N VAL A 355 -6.36 -6.17 -0.20
CA VAL A 355 -6.50 -5.20 0.91
C VAL A 355 -7.61 -5.55 1.89
N PHE A 356 -8.44 -6.56 1.60
CA PHE A 356 -9.58 -6.91 2.42
C PHE A 356 -9.21 -8.00 3.44
N GLN A 357 -9.91 -7.97 4.57
CA GLN A 357 -9.77 -8.99 5.61
C GLN A 357 -11.13 -9.50 6.05
N HIS A 358 -11.23 -10.82 6.19
CA HIS A 358 -12.40 -11.48 6.76
C HIS A 358 -12.30 -11.53 8.28
N GLN A 359 -13.31 -11.01 8.97
CA GLN A 359 -13.35 -10.88 10.43
C GLN A 359 -14.68 -11.39 10.98
N ILE A 360 -14.62 -12.27 11.98
CA ILE A 360 -15.81 -12.79 12.67
C ILE A 360 -16.09 -11.89 13.88
N GLN A 361 -17.31 -11.35 13.99
CA GLN A 361 -17.66 -10.48 15.11
C GLN A 361 -17.77 -11.28 16.41
N ARG A 362 -16.88 -10.98 17.38
CA ARG A 362 -17.01 -11.47 18.75
C ARG A 362 -17.60 -10.36 19.64
N PRO A 363 -18.47 -10.67 20.61
CA PRO A 363 -19.18 -9.66 21.41
C PRO A 363 -18.32 -8.66 22.20
N SER A 364 -17.01 -8.90 22.31
CA SER A 364 -16.05 -8.08 23.08
C SER A 364 -14.88 -7.50 22.28
N GLU A 365 -14.79 -7.75 20.97
CA GLU A 365 -13.66 -7.28 20.14
C GLU A 365 -14.13 -6.14 19.24
N SER A 366 -13.38 -5.03 19.23
CA SER A 366 -13.49 -4.04 18.15
C SER A 366 -13.00 -4.68 16.86
N ILE A 367 -13.75 -4.50 15.78
CA ILE A 367 -13.40 -4.93 14.42
C ILE A 367 -12.21 -4.07 13.99
N GLN A 368 -10.99 -4.54 14.23
CA GLN A 368 -9.75 -3.86 13.85
C GLN A 368 -9.01 -4.68 12.81
N CYS A 369 -8.49 -3.99 11.81
CA CYS A 369 -7.60 -4.58 10.81
C CYS A 369 -6.39 -5.20 11.48
N LYS A 370 -6.14 -6.48 11.20
CA LYS A 370 -4.89 -7.12 11.61
C LYS A 370 -3.82 -6.64 10.66
N TRP A 371 -2.75 -6.04 11.16
CA TRP A 371 -1.62 -5.70 10.31
C TRP A 371 -0.96 -7.00 9.86
N TYR A 372 -1.27 -7.44 8.64
CA TYR A 372 -0.67 -8.64 8.08
C TYR A 372 0.67 -8.29 7.44
N ASN A 373 1.72 -9.01 7.86
CA ASN A 373 2.99 -9.22 7.15
C ASN A 373 3.58 -8.04 6.35
N THR A 374 3.51 -6.81 6.87
CA THR A 374 4.39 -5.71 6.42
C THR A 374 5.83 -5.90 6.88
N CYS A 375 6.17 -7.11 7.33
CA CYS A 375 7.48 -7.45 7.80
C CYS A 375 8.47 -7.42 6.63
N PRO A 376 9.48 -6.54 6.66
CA PRO A 376 10.51 -6.55 5.63
C PRO A 376 11.32 -7.86 5.62
N TYR A 377 11.35 -8.61 6.72
CA TYR A 377 12.08 -9.89 6.84
C TYR A 377 11.21 -10.99 7.49
N SER A 378 10.81 -12.02 6.73
CA SER A 378 10.00 -13.11 7.28
C SER A 378 10.83 -14.06 8.16
N ALA A 379 10.40 -14.30 9.40
CA ALA A 379 11.01 -15.27 10.32
C ALA A 379 10.64 -16.75 10.03
N ALA A 380 10.25 -17.09 8.80
CA ALA A 380 9.70 -18.41 8.48
C ALA A 380 10.32 -19.04 7.22
N LEU A 381 11.64 -19.25 7.23
CA LEU A 381 12.26 -20.30 6.44
C LEU A 381 13.28 -21.05 7.32
N ASN A 382 12.90 -22.25 7.75
CA ASN A 382 13.84 -23.27 8.21
C ASN A 382 14.68 -23.71 7.00
N ILE A 383 15.75 -22.98 6.70
CA ILE A 383 16.80 -23.47 5.82
C ILE A 383 17.91 -24.00 6.73
N THR A 384 18.00 -25.33 6.78
CA THR A 384 19.15 -26.05 7.37
C THR A 384 20.22 -26.30 6.31
N ASP A 385 20.28 -25.47 5.27
CA ASP A 385 21.47 -25.41 4.44
C ASP A 385 22.55 -24.63 5.19
N GLU A 386 23.78 -25.11 5.03
CA GLU A 386 25.01 -24.56 5.57
C GLU A 386 25.07 -23.03 5.46
N PRO A 387 25.88 -22.34 6.28
CA PRO A 387 26.08 -20.91 6.15
C PRO A 387 26.47 -20.64 4.71
N LEU A 388 25.57 -20.02 3.95
CA LEU A 388 25.94 -19.44 2.68
C LEU A 388 27.05 -18.45 3.01
N GLU A 389 28.27 -18.81 2.60
CA GLU A 389 29.33 -17.82 2.42
C GLU A 389 28.73 -16.63 1.67
N PRO A 390 29.11 -15.39 2.00
CA PRO A 390 28.40 -14.20 1.58
C PRO A 390 28.46 -14.03 0.06
N TRP A 391 27.49 -14.58 -0.66
CA TRP A 391 27.35 -14.48 -2.11
C TRP A 391 26.12 -13.60 -2.42
N SER A 392 26.39 -12.30 -2.54
CA SER A 392 25.99 -11.45 -3.67
C SER A 392 24.51 -11.35 -4.13
N ASP A 393 23.51 -11.37 -3.26
CA ASP A 393 22.09 -11.16 -3.66
C ASP A 393 21.62 -9.68 -3.71
N ILE A 394 22.55 -8.73 -3.81
CA ILE A 394 22.30 -7.35 -4.28
C ILE A 394 23.36 -6.97 -5.31
N ASP A 395 23.53 -7.78 -6.35
CA ASP A 395 24.07 -7.25 -7.61
C ASP A 395 22.90 -6.69 -8.41
N GLY A 396 22.75 -5.36 -8.42
CA GLY A 396 21.79 -4.68 -9.29
C GLY A 396 22.15 -4.92 -10.75
N ASP A 397 21.59 -5.98 -11.34
CA ASP A 397 21.71 -6.34 -12.75
C ASP A 397 20.50 -5.80 -13.53
N PHE A 398 20.48 -5.95 -14.85
CA PHE A 398 19.42 -5.43 -15.71
C PHE A 398 18.01 -5.91 -15.32
N LEU A 399 17.03 -5.00 -15.46
CA LEU A 399 15.61 -5.22 -15.27
C LEU A 399 14.85 -4.82 -16.53
N ILE A 400 13.69 -5.43 -16.76
CA ILE A 400 12.71 -4.91 -17.72
C ILE A 400 12.05 -3.68 -17.09
N SER A 401 12.28 -2.50 -17.66
CA SER A 401 11.78 -1.22 -17.14
C SER A 401 10.35 -0.97 -17.57
N GLU A 402 10.07 -1.08 -18.86
CA GLU A 402 8.79 -0.70 -19.44
C GLU A 402 8.55 -1.51 -20.71
N VAL A 403 7.29 -1.88 -20.94
CA VAL A 403 6.89 -2.69 -22.09
C VAL A 403 5.57 -2.15 -22.64
N ASN A 404 5.57 -1.75 -23.91
CA ASN A 404 4.37 -1.41 -24.69
C ASN A 404 4.26 -2.43 -25.82
N VAL A 405 3.15 -3.15 -25.86
CA VAL A 405 2.91 -4.31 -26.74
C VAL A 405 1.69 -4.13 -27.63
N ASP A 406 0.89 -3.09 -27.44
CA ASP A 406 -0.27 -2.69 -28.23
C ASP A 406 -0.24 -1.16 -28.34
N SER A 407 -0.17 -0.61 -29.56
CA SER A 407 -0.06 0.84 -29.77
C SER A 407 -1.24 1.38 -30.61
N PRO A 408 -1.87 2.50 -30.24
CA PRO A 408 -3.13 2.91 -30.85
C PRO A 408 -3.00 3.26 -32.33
N GLY A 409 -3.83 2.61 -33.15
CA GLY A 409 -4.03 2.94 -34.55
C GLY A 409 -3.70 1.80 -35.49
N SER A 410 -4.14 1.87 -36.74
CA SER A 410 -4.03 0.73 -37.68
C SER A 410 -2.60 0.34 -38.08
N ALA A 411 -1.60 1.10 -37.64
CA ALA A 411 -0.21 0.90 -37.99
C ALA A 411 0.52 -0.02 -37.00
N GLU A 412 0.15 -0.02 -35.71
CA GLU A 412 0.79 -0.80 -34.63
C GLU A 412 2.32 -0.77 -34.80
N ASP A 413 2.88 0.42 -34.62
CA ASP A 413 4.27 0.72 -34.93
C ASP A 413 4.95 1.60 -33.87
N GLU A 414 4.51 1.51 -32.62
CA GLU A 414 5.16 2.16 -31.47
C GLU A 414 5.48 1.16 -30.33
N GLU A 415 5.40 -0.16 -30.58
CA GLU A 415 5.75 -1.17 -29.56
C GLU A 415 7.23 -1.13 -29.16
N PHE A 416 7.51 -1.37 -27.88
CA PHE A 416 8.87 -1.44 -27.36
C PHE A 416 9.02 -2.29 -26.09
N VAL A 417 10.27 -2.67 -25.85
CA VAL A 417 10.78 -3.22 -24.60
C VAL A 417 11.95 -2.34 -24.16
N GLU A 418 11.85 -1.81 -22.96
CA GLU A 418 12.90 -1.04 -22.32
C GLU A 418 13.57 -1.87 -21.22
N LEU A 419 14.90 -1.85 -21.20
CA LEU A 419 15.70 -2.34 -20.09
C LEU A 419 16.23 -1.17 -19.27
N TRP A 420 16.38 -1.38 -17.96
CA TRP A 420 17.03 -0.45 -17.06
C TRP A 420 18.03 -1.15 -16.13
N HIS A 421 19.16 -0.49 -15.89
CA HIS A 421 20.17 -0.96 -14.93
C HIS A 421 20.07 -0.15 -13.61
N PRO A 422 19.86 -0.81 -12.45
CA PRO A 422 19.65 -0.14 -11.17
C PRO A 422 20.76 0.80 -10.71
N SER A 423 21.97 0.68 -11.27
CA SER A 423 23.06 1.60 -10.95
C SER A 423 22.84 3.04 -11.46
N GLY A 424 21.85 3.28 -12.33
CA GLY A 424 21.60 4.61 -12.90
C GLY A 424 22.77 5.16 -13.71
N ARG A 425 23.55 4.27 -14.34
CA ARG A 425 24.80 4.59 -15.05
C ARG A 425 24.89 3.81 -16.35
N ARG A 426 25.74 4.27 -17.25
CA ARG A 426 26.10 3.57 -18.48
C ARG A 426 26.79 2.23 -18.18
N THR A 427 26.12 1.14 -18.52
CA THR A 427 26.51 -0.25 -18.25
C THR A 427 26.52 -1.04 -19.55
N SER A 428 27.48 -1.96 -19.69
CA SER A 428 27.61 -2.85 -20.86
C SER A 428 26.53 -3.93 -20.83
N LEU A 429 25.90 -4.22 -21.97
CA LEU A 429 24.96 -5.33 -22.13
C LEU A 429 25.63 -6.60 -22.71
N ASN A 430 26.93 -6.76 -22.48
CA ASN A 430 27.63 -7.97 -22.92
C ASN A 430 27.10 -9.18 -22.16
N ASP A 431 26.97 -10.30 -22.86
CA ASP A 431 26.33 -11.54 -22.43
C ASP A 431 24.83 -11.39 -22.13
N ILE A 432 24.19 -10.26 -22.46
CA ILE A 432 22.76 -10.06 -22.22
C ILE A 432 21.94 -10.47 -23.45
N TRP A 433 20.91 -11.26 -23.22
CA TRP A 433 19.97 -11.74 -24.22
C TRP A 433 18.54 -11.37 -23.86
N ILE A 434 17.71 -11.09 -24.87
CA ILE A 434 16.26 -10.98 -24.74
C ILE A 434 15.60 -12.08 -25.54
N LEU A 435 14.66 -12.76 -24.90
CA LEU A 435 13.77 -13.73 -25.53
C LEU A 435 12.35 -13.16 -25.55
N LEU A 436 11.75 -13.12 -26.73
CA LEU A 436 10.32 -12.92 -26.92
C LEU A 436 9.67 -14.28 -27.19
N ILE A 437 8.75 -14.67 -26.31
CA ILE A 437 8.19 -16.02 -26.23
C ILE A 437 6.71 -15.96 -26.52
N ASN A 438 6.27 -16.75 -27.50
CA ASN A 438 4.87 -16.79 -27.88
C ASN A 438 4.09 -17.58 -26.84
N GLY A 439 3.15 -16.95 -26.14
CA GLY A 439 2.39 -17.57 -25.06
C GLY A 439 1.17 -18.34 -25.55
N ASN A 440 0.97 -18.52 -26.85
CA ASN A 440 0.02 -19.53 -27.37
C ASN A 440 0.67 -20.91 -27.56
N ASN A 441 2.00 -20.98 -27.73
CA ASN A 441 2.68 -22.22 -28.09
C ASN A 441 4.04 -22.45 -27.40
N GLY A 442 4.49 -21.52 -26.55
CA GLY A 442 5.74 -21.58 -25.81
C GLY A 442 6.99 -21.41 -26.67
N LYS A 443 6.89 -21.03 -27.95
CA LYS A 443 8.05 -20.89 -28.83
C LYS A 443 8.67 -19.51 -28.73
N ILE A 444 9.99 -19.47 -28.64
CA ILE A 444 10.76 -18.25 -28.83
C ILE A 444 10.59 -17.82 -30.30
N TYR A 445 9.94 -16.69 -30.54
CA TYR A 445 9.78 -16.13 -31.89
C TYR A 445 10.83 -15.07 -32.19
N ARG A 446 11.50 -14.55 -31.16
CA ARG A 446 12.64 -13.65 -31.30
C ARG A 446 13.65 -13.90 -30.17
N GLU A 447 14.92 -14.00 -30.53
CA GLU A 447 16.05 -14.07 -29.62
C GLU A 447 17.04 -12.98 -30.06
N ILE A 448 17.41 -12.08 -29.15
CA ILE A 448 18.20 -10.88 -29.45
C ILE A 448 19.42 -10.87 -28.54
N GLU A 449 20.61 -10.85 -29.14
CA GLU A 449 21.90 -10.69 -28.46
C GLU A 449 22.25 -9.20 -28.35
N LEU A 450 22.65 -8.74 -27.17
CA LEU A 450 22.95 -7.33 -26.88
C LEU A 450 24.46 -7.05 -26.72
N ASP A 451 25.30 -7.96 -27.20
CA ASP A 451 26.75 -7.79 -27.19
C ASP A 451 27.21 -6.52 -27.92
N GLY A 452 28.10 -5.77 -27.28
CA GLY A 452 28.63 -4.51 -27.80
C GLY A 452 27.70 -3.30 -27.60
N TYR A 453 26.50 -3.50 -27.06
CA TYR A 453 25.62 -2.42 -26.66
C TYR A 453 25.88 -1.96 -25.23
N TYR A 454 25.45 -0.73 -24.97
CA TYR A 454 25.49 -0.08 -23.66
C TYR A 454 24.17 0.62 -23.41
N THR A 455 23.76 0.71 -22.16
CA THR A 455 22.71 1.65 -21.75
C THR A 455 23.17 3.09 -22.00
N ASP A 456 22.24 4.03 -21.89
CA ASP A 456 22.56 5.44 -21.82
C ASP A 456 23.24 5.82 -20.48
N ASN A 457 23.47 7.11 -20.26
CA ASN A 457 24.12 7.58 -19.03
C ASN A 457 23.30 7.40 -17.76
N TRP A 458 22.01 7.10 -17.88
CA TRP A 458 21.05 6.94 -16.79
C TRP A 458 20.63 5.47 -16.58
N GLY A 459 21.18 4.55 -17.38
CA GLY A 459 20.95 3.12 -17.25
C GLY A 459 19.84 2.56 -18.14
N TYR A 460 19.24 3.34 -19.06
CA TYR A 460 18.16 2.90 -19.94
C TYR A 460 18.66 2.34 -21.27
N PHE A 461 17.95 1.35 -21.82
CA PHE A 461 18.21 0.75 -23.13
C PHE A 461 16.90 0.35 -23.81
N LEU A 462 16.62 0.97 -24.95
CA LEU A 462 15.37 0.79 -25.70
C LEU A 462 15.51 -0.12 -26.92
N ILE A 463 14.54 -1.02 -27.08
CA ILE A 463 14.40 -1.96 -28.20
C ILE A 463 12.95 -1.88 -28.68
N GLY A 464 12.71 -1.69 -29.97
CA GLY A 464 11.32 -1.55 -30.42
C GLY A 464 11.21 -0.96 -31.82
N SER A 465 10.09 -0.33 -32.10
CA SER A 465 9.84 0.30 -33.40
C SER A 465 10.86 1.38 -33.77
N ASP A 466 11.22 1.45 -35.06
CA ASP A 466 12.04 2.51 -35.65
C ASP A 466 11.52 3.93 -35.35
N LYS A 467 10.21 4.11 -35.15
CA LYS A 467 9.62 5.41 -34.81
C LYS A 467 10.17 6.01 -33.53
N LEU A 468 10.44 5.16 -32.54
CA LEU A 468 10.95 5.56 -31.23
C LEU A 468 12.46 5.82 -31.22
N LYS A 469 13.14 5.58 -32.35
CA LYS A 469 14.61 5.66 -32.49
C LYS A 469 15.36 4.85 -31.41
N PRO A 470 15.04 3.55 -31.25
CA PRO A 470 15.64 2.68 -30.25
C PRO A 470 17.12 2.39 -30.55
N HIS A 471 17.80 1.80 -29.57
CA HIS A 471 19.16 1.29 -29.75
C HIS A 471 19.16 0.06 -30.66
N VAL A 472 18.12 -0.76 -30.56
CA VAL A 472 17.86 -1.89 -31.46
C VAL A 472 16.48 -1.71 -32.08
N ALA A 473 16.47 -1.41 -33.36
CA ALA A 473 15.26 -1.32 -34.14
C ALA A 473 14.71 -2.69 -34.51
N LEU A 474 13.41 -2.87 -34.31
CA LEU A 474 12.62 -4.01 -34.73
C LEU A 474 11.62 -3.57 -35.79
N PRO A 475 11.31 -4.42 -36.79
CA PRO A 475 10.19 -4.20 -37.67
C PRO A 475 8.88 -4.01 -36.87
N ALA A 476 7.97 -3.17 -37.37
CA ALA A 476 6.63 -3.01 -36.78
C ALA A 476 5.95 -4.38 -36.59
N ASN A 477 5.10 -4.51 -35.55
CA ASN A 477 4.40 -5.75 -35.19
C ASN A 477 5.34 -6.93 -34.85
N THR A 478 6.62 -6.69 -34.54
CA THR A 478 7.52 -7.76 -34.06
C THR A 478 7.17 -8.18 -32.64
N ILE A 479 6.92 -7.20 -31.77
CA ILE A 479 6.40 -7.43 -30.43
C ILE A 479 4.91 -7.71 -30.60
N GLN A 480 4.45 -8.85 -30.08
CA GLN A 480 3.08 -9.33 -30.25
C GLN A 480 2.26 -8.91 -29.02
N ASN A 481 0.98 -8.56 -29.21
CA ASN A 481 0.05 -8.04 -28.20
C ASN A 481 -0.41 -9.13 -27.21
N GLY A 482 0.23 -10.31 -27.21
CA GLY A 482 -0.01 -11.37 -26.27
C GLY A 482 -1.15 -12.35 -26.61
N PRO A 483 -1.25 -13.45 -25.83
CA PRO A 483 -0.60 -13.64 -24.54
C PRO A 483 0.83 -14.11 -24.78
N ASP A 484 1.84 -13.39 -24.29
CA ASP A 484 3.24 -13.62 -24.60
C ASP A 484 4.12 -13.31 -23.38
N ALA A 485 5.43 -13.56 -23.50
CA ALA A 485 6.39 -13.23 -22.44
C ALA A 485 7.66 -12.62 -23.00
N ILE A 486 8.27 -11.78 -22.19
CA ILE A 486 9.61 -11.23 -22.38
C ILE A 486 10.47 -11.70 -21.23
N ALA A 487 11.64 -12.25 -21.52
CA ALA A 487 12.62 -12.65 -20.52
C ALA A 487 14.02 -12.20 -20.91
N ILE A 488 14.78 -11.72 -19.91
CA ILE A 488 16.18 -11.32 -20.08
C ILE A 488 17.11 -12.33 -19.42
N TYR A 489 18.23 -12.62 -20.09
CA TYR A 489 19.20 -13.60 -19.65
C TYR A 489 20.61 -13.03 -19.69
N ARG A 490 21.46 -13.53 -18.80
CA ARG A 490 22.92 -13.40 -18.86
C ARG A 490 23.52 -14.74 -19.28
N SER A 491 24.06 -14.82 -20.48
CA SER A 491 24.62 -16.05 -21.04
C SER A 491 25.68 -15.76 -22.11
N THR A 492 26.72 -16.60 -22.14
CA THR A 492 27.78 -16.57 -23.17
C THR A 492 27.40 -17.33 -24.45
N SER A 493 26.21 -17.94 -24.47
CA SER A 493 25.65 -18.69 -25.61
C SER A 493 24.14 -18.51 -25.69
N PRO A 494 23.52 -18.68 -26.88
CA PRO A 494 22.08 -18.51 -27.04
C PRO A 494 21.27 -19.34 -26.02
N PRO A 495 20.41 -18.72 -25.18
CA PRO A 495 19.59 -19.43 -24.20
C PRO A 495 18.69 -20.51 -24.81
N SER A 496 18.27 -20.34 -26.07
CA SER A 496 17.46 -21.30 -26.81
C SER A 496 18.08 -22.71 -26.95
N LEU A 497 19.39 -22.86 -26.74
CA LEU A 497 20.08 -24.16 -26.80
C LEU A 497 19.67 -25.15 -25.69
N GLU A 498 19.01 -24.69 -24.61
CA GLU A 498 18.59 -25.57 -23.52
C GLU A 498 17.40 -26.48 -23.88
N ASP A 499 16.77 -26.30 -25.06
CA ASP A 499 15.60 -27.08 -25.57
C ASP A 499 14.47 -27.21 -24.53
N VAL A 500 14.31 -26.18 -23.71
CA VAL A 500 13.26 -26.00 -22.70
C VAL A 500 12.60 -24.64 -22.95
N ILE A 501 11.31 -24.55 -22.66
CA ILE A 501 10.45 -23.44 -23.06
C ILE A 501 10.88 -22.11 -22.42
N VAL A 502 11.29 -22.16 -21.15
CA VAL A 502 11.92 -21.04 -20.45
C VAL A 502 13.20 -21.58 -19.82
N PRO A 503 14.38 -21.27 -20.38
CA PRO A 503 15.67 -21.57 -19.76
C PRO A 503 15.69 -21.00 -18.34
N LYS A 504 16.29 -21.71 -17.38
CA LYS A 504 16.40 -21.17 -16.00
C LYS A 504 17.79 -20.63 -15.71
N ASN A 505 18.80 -21.14 -16.41
CA ASN A 505 20.16 -20.69 -16.19
C ASN A 505 20.33 -19.30 -16.79
N GLY A 506 20.89 -18.39 -15.99
CA GLY A 506 21.15 -17.02 -16.43
C GLY A 506 19.90 -16.14 -16.52
N LEU A 507 18.70 -16.61 -16.15
CA LEU A 507 17.50 -15.76 -16.13
C LEU A 507 17.72 -14.59 -15.16
N LEU A 508 17.61 -13.36 -15.65
CA LEU A 508 17.76 -12.15 -14.84
C LEU A 508 16.41 -11.59 -14.40
N ASP A 509 15.44 -11.51 -15.30
CA ASP A 509 14.12 -10.93 -15.08
C ASP A 509 13.18 -11.39 -16.20
N GLY A 510 11.88 -11.26 -15.99
CA GLY A 510 10.90 -11.62 -17.01
C GLY A 510 9.48 -11.27 -16.63
N ILE A 511 8.66 -11.07 -17.65
CA ILE A 511 7.23 -10.78 -17.52
C ILE A 511 6.42 -11.65 -18.46
N VAL A 512 5.18 -11.91 -18.05
CA VAL A 512 4.15 -12.51 -18.90
C VAL A 512 3.03 -11.49 -19.01
N TYR A 513 2.58 -11.22 -20.23
CA TYR A 513 1.59 -10.18 -20.53
C TYR A 513 0.57 -10.67 -21.55
N ARG A 514 -0.57 -9.96 -21.65
CA ARG A 514 -1.65 -10.24 -22.59
C ARG A 514 -2.45 -8.98 -22.91
N SER A 515 -3.18 -9.01 -24.01
CA SER A 515 -4.24 -8.04 -24.35
C SER A 515 -5.63 -8.59 -24.03
N ARG A 516 -6.64 -7.70 -23.99
CA ARG A 516 -8.05 -8.08 -23.69
C ARG A 516 -8.65 -9.08 -24.66
N SER A 517 -8.20 -9.12 -25.92
CA SER A 517 -8.73 -10.02 -26.94
C SER A 517 -8.18 -11.44 -26.85
N SER A 518 -7.26 -11.68 -25.91
CA SER A 518 -6.40 -12.85 -25.89
C SER A 518 -6.64 -13.71 -24.65
N ASP A 519 -7.68 -14.54 -24.72
CA ASP A 519 -8.19 -15.36 -23.60
C ASP A 519 -7.40 -16.65 -23.32
N ARG A 520 -6.27 -16.88 -24.02
CA ARG A 520 -5.51 -18.15 -23.92
C ARG A 520 -4.21 -17.99 -23.16
N ASP A 521 -4.29 -17.98 -21.83
CA ASP A 521 -3.09 -18.13 -21.02
C ASP A 521 -2.52 -19.55 -21.16
N TRP A 522 -1.30 -19.67 -21.69
CA TRP A 522 -0.57 -20.93 -21.61
C TRP A 522 -0.02 -21.09 -20.20
N ALA A 523 -0.77 -21.81 -19.37
CA ALA A 523 -0.49 -22.02 -17.94
C ALA A 523 0.94 -22.52 -17.63
N GLU A 524 1.60 -23.15 -18.58
CA GLU A 524 3.00 -23.59 -18.46
C GLU A 524 4.00 -22.42 -18.55
N LEU A 525 3.72 -21.34 -19.28
CA LEU A 525 4.56 -20.12 -19.33
C LEU A 525 4.57 -19.42 -17.98
N VAL A 526 3.36 -19.20 -17.44
CA VAL A 526 3.17 -18.59 -16.12
C VAL A 526 3.83 -19.45 -15.06
N LYS A 527 3.68 -20.78 -15.13
CA LYS A 527 4.36 -21.70 -14.20
C LYS A 527 5.88 -21.65 -14.31
N ALA A 528 6.42 -21.43 -15.51
CA ALA A 528 7.85 -21.47 -15.76
C ALA A 528 8.56 -20.14 -15.44
N LEU A 529 7.94 -19.01 -15.82
CA LEU A 529 8.51 -17.67 -15.68
C LEU A 529 7.99 -16.99 -14.41
N THR A 530 6.66 -16.84 -14.24
CA THR A 530 6.04 -16.06 -13.14
C THR A 530 5.11 -16.91 -12.26
N PRO A 531 5.63 -17.94 -11.56
CA PRO A 531 4.81 -18.97 -10.94
C PRO A 531 3.84 -18.38 -9.92
N GLY A 532 2.55 -18.64 -10.15
CA GLY A 532 1.48 -18.19 -9.28
C GLY A 532 1.09 -16.73 -9.46
N GLN A 533 1.51 -16.04 -10.52
CA GLN A 533 1.09 -14.67 -10.83
C GLN A 533 0.21 -14.66 -12.08
N LEU A 534 -0.74 -13.73 -12.17
CA LEU A 534 -1.54 -13.58 -13.39
C LEU A 534 -0.76 -12.75 -14.41
N PRO A 535 -0.81 -13.07 -15.71
CA PRO A 535 -0.22 -12.23 -16.75
C PRO A 535 -0.68 -10.78 -16.64
N LEU A 536 0.23 -9.84 -16.86
CA LEU A 536 -0.07 -8.42 -16.90
C LEU A 536 -1.04 -8.14 -18.05
N LEU A 537 -2.15 -7.47 -17.77
CA LEU A 537 -3.02 -6.97 -18.81
C LEU A 537 -2.52 -5.59 -19.22
N GLU A 538 -2.06 -5.48 -20.45
CA GLU A 538 -1.98 -4.19 -21.11
C GLU A 538 -3.35 -3.96 -21.77
N ASP A 539 -3.96 -2.83 -21.43
CA ASP A 539 -5.36 -2.56 -21.68
C ASP A 539 -5.50 -1.21 -22.37
N THR A 540 -5.72 -1.23 -23.68
CA THR A 540 -5.92 -0.04 -24.54
C THR A 540 -7.17 0.79 -24.22
N THR A 541 -7.89 0.47 -23.14
CA THR A 541 -9.05 1.20 -22.65
C THR A 541 -8.85 1.76 -21.24
N SER A 542 -7.64 1.67 -20.70
CA SER A 542 -7.36 2.00 -19.30
C SER A 542 -7.06 3.49 -19.08
N LEU A 543 -6.49 4.16 -20.07
CA LEU A 543 -6.12 5.57 -20.12
C LEU A 543 -6.57 6.20 -21.45
N ASP A 544 -6.70 7.52 -21.46
CA ASP A 544 -6.93 8.26 -22.70
C ASP A 544 -5.61 8.36 -23.49
N GLY A 545 -5.39 7.47 -24.46
CA GLY A 545 -4.19 7.50 -25.30
C GLY A 545 -3.60 6.12 -25.55
N ASP A 546 -2.27 6.03 -25.47
CA ASP A 546 -1.51 4.78 -25.46
C ASP A 546 -1.09 4.44 -24.02
N GLU A 547 -0.85 3.18 -23.74
CA GLU A 547 -0.48 2.65 -22.42
C GLU A 547 0.73 1.73 -22.51
N SER A 548 1.35 1.48 -21.36
CA SER A 548 2.44 0.53 -21.25
C SER A 548 2.46 -0.10 -19.86
N LEU A 549 3.17 -1.21 -19.75
CA LEU A 549 3.46 -1.91 -18.51
C LEU A 549 4.77 -1.36 -17.94
N SER A 550 4.69 -0.35 -17.08
CA SER A 550 5.86 0.30 -16.49
C SER A 550 6.18 -0.27 -15.10
N ARG A 551 7.46 -0.52 -14.83
CA ARG A 551 7.97 -1.06 -13.56
C ARG A 551 8.08 0.05 -12.50
N CYS A 552 7.46 -0.19 -11.36
CA CYS A 552 7.42 0.66 -10.18
C CYS A 552 8.04 0.04 -8.92
N ALA A 553 8.56 -1.19 -9.00
CA ALA A 553 9.34 -1.82 -7.92
C ALA A 553 10.49 -2.68 -8.46
N LEU A 554 11.50 -2.92 -7.62
CA LEU A 554 12.76 -3.56 -8.03
C LEU A 554 12.76 -5.09 -7.98
N LYS A 555 11.65 -5.73 -7.60
CA LYS A 555 11.60 -7.19 -7.49
C LYS A 555 11.54 -7.83 -8.87
N ARG A 556 12.52 -8.69 -9.15
CA ARG A 556 12.62 -9.42 -10.41
C ARG A 556 11.55 -10.50 -10.48
N VAL A 557 11.00 -10.73 -11.67
CA VAL A 557 10.02 -11.78 -11.92
C VAL A 557 8.77 -11.67 -11.00
N ASP A 558 8.53 -10.48 -10.44
CA ASP A 558 7.33 -10.13 -9.67
C ASP A 558 6.53 -9.10 -10.46
N LEU A 559 5.45 -9.56 -11.08
CA LEU A 559 4.49 -8.78 -11.85
C LEU A 559 3.79 -7.73 -11.00
N ASN A 560 3.73 -7.86 -9.66
CA ASN A 560 3.26 -6.78 -8.79
C ASN A 560 4.19 -5.55 -8.81
N SER A 561 5.37 -5.67 -9.41
CA SER A 561 6.26 -4.55 -9.66
C SER A 561 5.81 -3.68 -10.82
N PHE A 562 4.86 -4.10 -11.66
CA PHE A 562 4.43 -3.36 -12.84
C PHE A 562 3.06 -2.69 -12.67
N ARG A 563 2.84 -1.58 -13.37
CA ARG A 563 1.57 -0.86 -13.44
C ARG A 563 1.29 -0.51 -14.90
N VAL A 564 0.01 -0.35 -15.20
CA VAL A 564 -0.41 0.25 -16.47
C VAL A 564 -0.29 1.76 -16.32
N SER A 565 0.46 2.41 -17.21
CA SER A 565 0.77 3.85 -17.17
C SER A 565 1.04 4.37 -18.58
N SER A 566 1.14 5.69 -18.74
CA SER A 566 1.52 6.28 -20.02
C SER A 566 2.95 5.87 -20.42
N PRO A 567 3.22 5.58 -21.71
CA PRO A 567 4.54 5.18 -22.17
C PRO A 567 5.60 6.25 -21.93
N THR A 568 6.74 5.85 -21.36
CA THR A 568 7.85 6.74 -20.98
C THR A 568 9.21 6.25 -21.51
N PRO A 569 9.35 5.96 -22.81
CA PRO A 569 10.59 5.41 -23.35
C PRO A 569 11.79 6.34 -23.11
N MET A 570 12.89 5.74 -22.68
CA MET A 570 14.17 6.34 -22.30
C MET A 570 14.08 7.33 -21.13
N LYS A 571 13.05 7.21 -20.28
CA LYS A 571 12.80 8.10 -19.16
C LYS A 571 12.39 7.30 -17.93
N GLU A 572 12.27 8.01 -16.82
CA GLU A 572 11.71 7.42 -15.61
C GLU A 572 10.24 7.09 -15.82
N ASN A 573 9.87 5.86 -15.44
CA ASN A 573 8.51 5.33 -15.54
C ASN A 573 7.49 6.24 -14.87
N ASP A 574 6.35 6.46 -15.54
CA ASP A 574 5.19 7.17 -15.01
C ASP A 574 4.43 6.33 -13.98
N CYS A 575 5.14 5.96 -12.92
CA CYS A 575 4.56 5.32 -11.77
C CYS A 575 3.70 6.34 -11.04
N PRO A 576 2.48 5.98 -10.60
CA PRO A 576 1.62 6.87 -9.83
C PRO A 576 2.34 7.28 -8.55
N ARG A 577 2.96 8.45 -8.65
CA ARG A 577 3.63 9.17 -7.58
C ARG A 577 2.77 10.40 -7.35
N PRO A 578 2.47 10.75 -6.10
CA PRO A 578 1.93 12.07 -5.85
C PRO A 578 2.87 13.11 -6.50
N PRO A 579 2.34 14.05 -7.30
CA PRO A 579 3.18 15.03 -8.00
C PRO A 579 4.04 15.76 -6.98
N LYS A 580 5.37 15.78 -7.21
CA LYS A 580 6.36 16.29 -6.25
C LYS A 580 6.43 17.83 -6.23
N GLU A 581 5.97 18.52 -7.28
CA GLU A 581 6.05 19.99 -7.44
C GLU A 581 4.88 20.54 -8.26
N LEU A 582 4.67 21.87 -8.20
CA LEU A 582 3.67 22.59 -8.97
C LEU A 582 4.11 22.77 -10.43
N VAL A 583 3.32 22.28 -11.38
CA VAL A 583 3.55 22.39 -12.83
C VAL A 583 2.33 22.97 -13.55
N ILE A 584 2.55 23.55 -14.73
CA ILE A 584 1.45 23.94 -15.63
C ILE A 584 0.96 22.67 -16.32
N ASN A 585 -0.27 22.27 -16.02
CA ASN A 585 -0.89 21.06 -16.58
C ASN A 585 -1.42 21.31 -18.01
N GLU A 586 -2.17 22.39 -18.19
CA GLU A 586 -2.80 22.73 -19.47
C GLU A 586 -2.84 24.25 -19.67
N VAL A 587 -2.69 24.70 -20.92
CA VAL A 587 -2.97 26.09 -21.32
C VAL A 587 -3.84 26.05 -22.56
N GLY A 588 -5.05 26.58 -22.47
CA GLY A 588 -6.01 26.62 -23.57
C GLY A 588 -6.46 28.02 -23.92
N GLY A 589 -6.86 28.23 -25.18
CA GLY A 589 -7.46 29.48 -25.68
C GLY A 589 -6.82 30.02 -26.96
N VAL A 590 -7.61 30.12 -28.04
CA VAL A 590 -7.24 30.79 -29.28
C VAL A 590 -8.09 32.05 -29.43
N LEU A 591 -7.45 33.21 -29.44
CA LEU A 591 -8.06 34.51 -29.82
C LEU A 591 -9.42 34.80 -29.16
N GLY A 592 -9.38 35.29 -27.92
CA GLY A 592 -10.33 36.30 -27.47
C GLY A 592 -11.57 35.86 -26.70
N THR A 593 -11.82 34.57 -26.43
CA THR A 593 -12.99 34.23 -25.59
C THR A 593 -12.77 33.29 -24.40
N ASP A 594 -11.80 32.38 -24.37
CA ASP A 594 -11.56 31.56 -23.17
C ASP A 594 -10.08 31.18 -23.07
N VAL A 595 -9.28 32.04 -22.43
CA VAL A 595 -7.89 31.69 -22.05
C VAL A 595 -7.93 31.11 -20.65
N PHE A 596 -7.42 29.89 -20.49
CA PHE A 596 -7.23 29.28 -19.19
C PHE A 596 -5.82 28.72 -19.02
N VAL A 597 -5.38 28.69 -17.76
CA VAL A 597 -4.17 27.99 -17.34
C VAL A 597 -4.55 27.07 -16.19
N GLU A 598 -4.38 25.78 -16.40
CA GLU A 598 -4.52 24.77 -15.36
C GLU A 598 -3.14 24.43 -14.80
N LEU A 599 -3.03 24.40 -13.48
CA LEU A 599 -1.85 23.95 -12.75
C LEU A 599 -2.17 22.61 -12.09
N THR A 600 -1.19 21.71 -12.03
CA THR A 600 -1.26 20.50 -11.21
C THR A 600 -0.05 20.40 -10.29
N GLY A 601 -0.22 19.76 -9.15
CA GLY A 601 0.81 19.69 -8.11
C GLY A 601 0.27 18.99 -6.86
N PRO A 602 1.05 18.96 -5.77
CA PRO A 602 0.57 18.40 -4.51
C PRO A 602 -0.81 18.99 -4.15
N PRO A 603 -1.79 18.16 -3.73
CA PRO A 603 -3.07 18.66 -3.23
C PRO A 603 -2.86 19.77 -2.20
N LEU A 604 -3.67 20.81 -2.28
CA LEU A 604 -3.59 21.98 -1.39
C LEU A 604 -2.26 22.76 -1.45
N ALA A 605 -1.39 22.51 -2.44
CA ALA A 605 -0.14 23.23 -2.57
C ALA A 605 -0.39 24.75 -2.62
N PRO A 606 0.24 25.54 -1.73
CA PRO A 606 0.00 26.97 -1.65
C PRO A 606 0.58 27.66 -2.88
N LEU A 607 -0.24 28.48 -3.53
CA LEU A 607 0.18 29.28 -4.68
C LEU A 607 0.64 30.69 -4.28
N HIS A 608 0.55 31.02 -3.00
CA HIS A 608 0.88 32.34 -2.48
C HIS A 608 2.35 32.70 -2.72
N GLY A 609 2.60 33.84 -3.36
CA GLY A 609 3.94 34.30 -3.74
C GLY A 609 4.42 33.81 -5.10
N MET A 610 3.63 32.97 -5.79
CA MET A 610 3.89 32.56 -7.16
C MET A 610 3.11 33.44 -8.14
N VAL A 611 3.65 33.57 -9.35
CA VAL A 611 3.05 34.37 -10.43
C VAL A 611 3.11 33.60 -11.74
N ILE A 612 2.03 33.65 -12.52
CA ILE A 612 2.04 33.24 -13.92
C ILE A 612 2.52 34.44 -14.75
N VAL A 613 3.56 34.23 -15.56
CA VAL A 613 4.08 35.26 -16.46
C VAL A 613 3.70 34.91 -17.90
N LEU A 614 2.80 35.71 -18.47
CA LEU A 614 2.42 35.62 -19.88
C LEU A 614 3.24 36.63 -20.69
N ASN A 615 4.06 36.12 -21.60
CA ASN A 615 4.86 36.95 -22.50
C ASN A 615 4.14 37.09 -23.84
N GLU A 616 3.93 38.32 -24.29
CA GLU A 616 3.43 38.57 -25.65
C GLU A 616 4.54 38.27 -26.69
N LEU A 617 4.19 37.52 -27.73
CA LEU A 617 5.11 37.24 -28.83
C LEU A 617 5.40 38.52 -29.63
N ASN A 618 6.67 38.79 -29.89
CA ASN A 618 7.19 39.95 -30.64
C ASN A 618 7.08 41.33 -29.94
N THR A 619 6.82 41.37 -28.64
CA THR A 619 6.91 42.59 -27.82
C THR A 619 7.77 42.33 -26.58
N THR A 620 8.08 43.38 -25.81
CA THR A 620 8.71 43.25 -24.48
C THR A 620 7.69 43.24 -23.34
N THR A 621 6.40 43.19 -23.68
CA THR A 621 5.30 43.28 -22.72
C THR A 621 5.17 41.95 -21.95
N ARG A 622 5.11 42.03 -20.62
CA ARG A 622 4.88 40.89 -19.73
C ARG A 622 3.65 41.15 -18.89
N HIS A 623 2.72 40.20 -18.86
CA HIS A 623 1.60 40.20 -17.94
C HIS A 623 1.92 39.24 -16.80
N VAL A 624 1.83 39.73 -15.57
CA VAL A 624 2.16 38.96 -14.36
C VAL A 624 0.87 38.78 -13.58
N VAL A 625 0.39 37.55 -13.50
CA VAL A 625 -0.82 37.19 -12.76
C VAL A 625 -0.39 36.55 -11.43
N PRO A 626 -0.57 37.24 -10.30
CA PRO A 626 -0.33 36.63 -9.00
C PRO A 626 -1.36 35.54 -8.76
N LEU A 627 -0.89 34.42 -8.23
CA LEU A 627 -1.76 33.33 -7.83
C LEU A 627 -2.18 33.53 -6.37
N GLU A 628 -3.46 33.30 -6.10
CA GLU A 628 -4.04 33.39 -4.76
C GLU A 628 -4.67 32.05 -4.38
N GLY A 629 -4.58 31.68 -3.11
CA GLY A 629 -5.06 30.40 -2.60
C GLY A 629 -4.05 29.26 -2.76
N GLY A 630 -4.55 28.05 -2.99
CA GLY A 630 -3.78 26.85 -3.21
C GLY A 630 -4.48 25.95 -4.23
N LEU A 631 -3.81 24.86 -4.61
CA LEU A 631 -4.43 23.81 -5.43
C LEU A 631 -5.63 23.22 -4.70
N GLY A 632 -6.59 22.69 -5.45
CA GLY A 632 -7.69 21.92 -4.89
C GLY A 632 -7.20 20.66 -4.17
N ASN A 633 -8.12 19.99 -3.48
CA ASN A 633 -7.87 18.66 -2.88
C ASN A 633 -7.52 17.58 -3.92
N ASP A 634 -7.88 17.83 -5.17
CA ASP A 634 -7.56 17.05 -6.35
C ASP A 634 -6.16 17.36 -6.93
N GLY A 635 -5.46 18.34 -6.36
CA GLY A 635 -4.17 18.78 -6.88
C GLY A 635 -4.28 19.60 -8.15
N PHE A 636 -5.44 20.18 -8.47
CA PHE A 636 -5.62 21.05 -9.63
C PHE A 636 -5.92 22.50 -9.23
N PHE A 637 -5.45 23.44 -10.04
CA PHE A 637 -5.83 24.84 -9.93
C PHE A 637 -6.12 25.39 -11.31
N LEU A 638 -7.37 25.80 -11.54
CA LEU A 638 -7.79 26.37 -12.82
C LEU A 638 -7.87 27.89 -12.72
N LEU A 639 -7.06 28.58 -13.52
CA LEU A 639 -7.18 30.01 -13.78
C LEU A 639 -7.96 30.20 -15.08
N SER A 640 -9.23 30.60 -15.00
CA SER A 640 -10.10 30.87 -16.16
C SER A 640 -10.75 32.27 -16.08
N ASN A 641 -11.17 32.81 -17.23
CA ASN A 641 -11.93 34.06 -17.31
C ASN A 641 -13.45 33.78 -17.31
N ASP A 642 -14.01 33.40 -16.18
CA ASP A 642 -15.44 33.08 -16.10
C ASP A 642 -16.33 34.31 -16.24
N SER A 643 -17.07 34.43 -17.34
CA SER A 643 -18.25 35.31 -17.39
C SER A 643 -19.34 34.85 -18.37
N LYS A 644 -20.38 34.21 -17.83
CA LYS A 644 -21.74 34.36 -18.35
C LYS A 644 -22.29 35.75 -17.96
N ALA A 645 -21.85 36.80 -18.65
CA ALA A 645 -22.61 38.05 -18.80
C ALA A 645 -22.01 38.85 -19.96
N ALA A 646 -22.80 39.05 -21.02
CA ALA A 646 -22.40 39.85 -22.17
C ALA A 646 -22.08 41.29 -21.77
N CYS A 647 -20.89 41.78 -22.13
CA CYS A 647 -20.63 43.19 -22.47
C CYS A 647 -19.35 43.26 -23.34
N THR A 648 -19.36 44.24 -24.24
CA THR A 648 -18.59 44.40 -25.49
C THR A 648 -17.08 44.64 -25.34
N GLU A 649 -16.37 44.41 -26.46
CA GLU A 649 -14.97 44.79 -26.72
C GLU A 649 -14.61 46.17 -26.13
N GLU A 650 -13.63 46.16 -25.21
CA GLU A 650 -12.74 47.22 -24.74
C GLU A 650 -12.69 47.22 -23.20
N GLY A 651 -11.62 46.64 -22.65
CA GLY A 651 -11.25 46.81 -21.24
C GLY A 651 -11.10 45.52 -20.44
N PHE A 652 -10.05 44.75 -20.73
CA PHE A 652 -9.50 43.72 -19.82
C PHE A 652 -8.88 44.34 -18.54
N ALA A 653 -9.29 45.55 -18.15
CA ALA A 653 -8.53 46.46 -17.31
C ALA A 653 -9.29 47.07 -16.11
N GLU A 654 -10.55 46.72 -15.83
CA GLU A 654 -11.29 47.39 -14.74
C GLU A 654 -12.13 46.47 -13.83
N LEU A 655 -11.91 45.14 -13.85
CA LEU A 655 -12.76 44.20 -13.11
C LEU A 655 -12.08 43.33 -12.03
N LEU A 656 -10.81 43.59 -11.70
CA LEU A 656 -10.17 43.05 -10.49
C LEU A 656 -10.15 44.07 -9.32
N GLU A 657 -11.18 44.90 -9.23
CA GLU A 657 -11.49 45.67 -8.02
C GLU A 657 -12.94 45.42 -7.60
N ARG A 658 -13.20 44.35 -6.85
CA ARG A 658 -14.13 44.36 -5.69
C ARG A 658 -14.23 43.01 -4.99
N SER A 659 -13.73 43.06 -3.77
CA SER A 659 -13.85 42.18 -2.61
C SER A 659 -15.22 41.50 -2.43
N CYS A 660 -15.22 40.24 -1.97
CA CYS A 660 -16.30 39.67 -1.17
C CYS A 660 -15.73 38.88 0.03
N GLN A 661 -15.78 39.51 1.20
CA GLN A 661 -15.77 38.87 2.52
C GLN A 661 -17.12 38.18 2.77
N CYS A 662 -17.12 37.06 3.53
CA CYS A 662 -18.29 36.68 4.31
C CYS A 662 -17.86 36.17 5.71
N GLY A 663 -18.42 36.80 6.74
CA GLY A 663 -18.10 36.57 8.15
C GLY A 663 -19.09 35.67 8.88
N ILE A 664 -18.64 35.11 10.00
CA ILE A 664 -19.37 34.21 10.91
C ILE A 664 -20.09 35.04 11.99
N SER A 665 -21.39 34.79 12.22
CA SER A 665 -22.16 35.32 13.36
C SER A 665 -22.50 34.21 14.35
N GLY A 666 -22.19 34.42 15.63
CA GLY A 666 -22.54 33.51 16.73
C GLY A 666 -23.88 33.80 17.42
N ALA A 667 -24.40 32.83 18.16
CA ALA A 667 -25.29 33.02 19.32
C ALA A 667 -25.44 31.76 20.21
N HIS A 668 -24.98 31.92 21.46
CA HIS A 668 -25.51 31.50 22.77
C HIS A 668 -25.79 30.04 23.20
N LEU A 669 -25.08 29.70 24.30
CA LEU A 669 -25.27 28.67 25.33
C LEU A 669 -26.52 28.88 26.22
N ALA A 670 -27.10 27.77 26.69
CA ALA A 670 -27.70 27.62 28.03
C ALA A 670 -27.68 26.15 28.51
N GLU A 671 -27.24 25.96 29.76
CA GLU A 671 -27.07 24.69 30.50
C GLU A 671 -28.38 24.05 30.99
N SER A 672 -28.33 22.74 31.34
CA SER A 672 -28.67 22.28 32.70
C SER A 672 -28.34 20.79 32.93
N THR A 673 -27.40 20.56 33.85
CA THR A 673 -27.01 19.31 34.51
C THR A 673 -27.84 19.09 35.79
N LEU A 674 -28.40 17.89 36.02
CA LEU A 674 -28.56 17.35 37.40
C LEU A 674 -29.02 15.87 37.47
N GLY A 675 -29.61 15.31 36.41
CA GLY A 675 -30.20 13.96 36.46
C GLY A 675 -29.22 12.78 36.37
N LEU A 676 -28.08 12.96 35.67
CA LEU A 676 -27.20 11.84 35.33
C LEU A 676 -26.19 11.48 36.45
N GLN A 677 -25.85 12.43 37.32
CA GLN A 677 -24.86 12.21 38.39
C GLN A 677 -25.39 11.36 39.55
N VAL A 678 -26.70 11.34 39.80
CA VAL A 678 -27.30 10.56 40.89
C VAL A 678 -27.43 9.07 40.51
N GLY A 679 -27.66 8.76 39.24
CA GLY A 679 -27.79 7.37 38.77
C GLY A 679 -26.47 6.60 38.79
N LEU A 680 -25.35 7.26 38.47
CA LEU A 680 -24.04 6.62 38.37
C LEU A 680 -23.47 6.23 39.74
N VAL A 681 -23.74 7.03 40.78
CA VAL A 681 -23.31 6.73 42.15
C VAL A 681 -24.08 5.53 42.71
N LEU A 682 -25.37 5.40 42.43
CA LEU A 682 -26.17 4.25 42.87
C LEU A 682 -25.74 2.94 42.20
N MET A 683 -25.34 2.98 40.93
CA MET A 683 -24.82 1.82 40.19
C MET A 683 -23.48 1.32 40.76
N VAL A 684 -22.56 2.23 41.10
CA VAL A 684 -21.25 1.89 41.68
C VAL A 684 -21.40 1.23 43.06
N VAL A 685 -22.32 1.73 43.90
CA VAL A 685 -22.60 1.12 45.21
C VAL A 685 -23.15 -0.30 45.06
N LEU A 686 -23.99 -0.54 44.04
CA LEU A 686 -24.59 -1.86 43.80
C LEU A 686 -23.55 -2.87 43.27
N LEU A 687 -22.62 -2.44 42.43
CA LEU A 687 -21.51 -3.26 41.91
C LEU A 687 -20.50 -3.62 43.02
N CYS A 688 -20.18 -2.69 43.91
CA CYS A 688 -19.31 -2.97 45.06
C CYS A 688 -19.93 -3.99 46.02
N ALA A 689 -21.25 -3.93 46.25
CA ALA A 689 -21.97 -4.91 47.07
C ALA A 689 -21.94 -6.32 46.44
N LEU A 690 -22.09 -6.42 45.10
CA LEU A 690 -21.99 -7.69 44.38
C LEU A 690 -20.58 -8.28 44.43
N GLY A 691 -19.54 -7.44 44.25
CA GLY A 691 -18.14 -7.87 44.35
C GLY A 691 -17.78 -8.43 45.73
N GLY A 692 -18.26 -7.78 46.79
CA GLY A 692 -18.09 -8.27 48.16
C GLY A 692 -18.75 -9.64 48.41
N ALA A 693 -19.95 -9.84 47.87
CA ALA A 693 -20.66 -11.12 47.98
C ALA A 693 -19.93 -12.27 47.24
N ILE A 694 -19.41 -11.98 46.04
CA ILE A 694 -18.64 -12.95 45.24
C ILE A 694 -17.31 -13.30 45.91
N PHE A 695 -16.59 -12.30 46.45
CA PHE A 695 -15.36 -12.54 47.18
C PHE A 695 -15.59 -13.42 48.41
N PHE A 696 -16.65 -13.16 49.17
CA PHE A 696 -16.98 -13.97 50.35
C PHE A 696 -17.36 -15.42 49.98
N TYR A 697 -18.07 -15.60 48.86
CA TYR A 697 -18.40 -16.93 48.32
C TYR A 697 -17.15 -17.72 47.92
N LEU A 698 -16.20 -17.09 47.22
CA LEU A 698 -14.97 -17.73 46.77
C LEU A 698 -13.98 -17.99 47.92
N TYR A 699 -13.90 -17.07 48.89
CA TYR A 699 -13.06 -17.23 50.07
C TYR A 699 -13.50 -18.42 50.94
N LYS A 700 -14.82 -18.66 51.04
CA LYS A 700 -15.35 -19.81 51.78
C LYS A 700 -15.09 -21.15 51.08
N LYS A 701 -14.83 -21.14 49.76
CA LYS A 701 -14.54 -22.34 48.96
C LYS A 701 -13.06 -22.75 48.96
N LYS A 702 -12.15 -21.86 49.40
CA LYS A 702 -10.71 -22.14 49.54
C LYS A 702 -10.30 -22.21 51.02
N ARG A 703 -10.66 -23.31 51.68
CA ARG A 703 -9.82 -23.87 52.75
C ARG A 703 -9.53 -25.34 52.42
N PRO A 704 -8.25 -25.76 52.34
CA PRO A 704 -7.90 -27.16 52.17
C PRO A 704 -7.94 -27.88 53.52
N GLN A 705 -8.56 -29.06 53.54
CA GLN A 705 -8.37 -30.05 54.58
C GLN A 705 -7.26 -31.03 54.16
N ASP A 706 -6.35 -31.19 55.12
CA ASP A 706 -5.64 -32.41 55.50
C ASP A 706 -4.28 -32.73 54.85
N TYR A 707 -3.25 -32.40 55.65
CA TYR A 707 -2.07 -33.23 55.88
C TYR A 707 -2.45 -34.68 56.26
N TYR A 708 -1.52 -35.61 56.02
CA TYR A 708 -1.27 -36.95 56.61
C TYR A 708 -1.14 -38.00 55.51
N SER A 709 -0.24 -38.99 55.52
CA SER A 709 1.00 -39.27 56.22
C SER A 709 1.61 -40.50 55.55
N MET A 710 2.87 -40.75 55.87
CA MET A 710 3.69 -41.89 55.47
C MET A 710 3.04 -43.25 55.80
N GLU A 711 3.37 -44.24 54.97
CA GLU A 711 2.90 -45.63 54.89
C GLU A 711 3.03 -46.47 56.17
N LEU A 712 2.15 -47.46 56.30
CA LEU A 712 2.49 -48.80 56.81
C LEU A 712 1.46 -49.84 56.32
N ASN A 713 1.97 -50.85 55.59
CA ASN A 713 1.29 -52.08 55.21
C ASN A 713 1.05 -52.98 56.44
N GLU A 714 -0.09 -53.67 56.50
CA GLU A 714 -0.14 -55.14 56.63
C GLU A 714 -1.58 -55.72 56.57
N HIS A 715 -1.71 -56.73 55.71
CA HIS A 715 -2.47 -57.98 55.80
C HIS A 715 -3.95 -58.11 56.21
N ASP A 716 -4.65 -58.81 55.31
CA ASP A 716 -5.52 -59.99 55.47
C ASP A 716 -6.76 -59.94 56.38
N SER A 717 -7.90 -60.00 55.67
CA SER A 717 -9.02 -60.93 55.82
C SER A 717 -9.95 -60.87 57.06
N PRO A 718 -11.26 -61.18 56.87
CA PRO A 718 -12.30 -60.88 57.84
C PRO A 718 -12.74 -62.11 58.64
N MET A 719 -13.26 -61.90 59.85
CA MET A 719 -14.30 -62.76 60.44
C MET A 719 -14.99 -62.09 61.64
N ASP A 720 -16.30 -61.97 61.52
CA ASP A 720 -17.35 -62.23 62.51
C ASP A 720 -17.11 -61.84 63.98
N LEU A 721 -17.82 -60.80 64.46
CA LEU A 721 -19.13 -60.91 65.14
C LEU A 721 -19.73 -59.53 65.44
#